data_AF-A0A449AHB3-F1
#
_entry.id   AF-A0A449AHB3-F1
#
_cell.length_a   1.000
_cell.length_b   1.000
_cell.length_c   1.000
_cell.angle_alpha   90.00
_cell.angle_beta   90.00
_cell.angle_gamma   90.00
#
_symmetry.space_group_name_H-M   'P 1'
#
loop_
_entity.id
_entity.type
_entity.pdbx_description
1 polymer ?
#
loop_
_entity_poly.entity_id
_entity_poly.type
_entity_poly.pdbx_seq_one_letter_code
_entity_poly.pdbx_strand_id
1 'polypeptide(L)'
;MKKNKLILPAVGLFGVAVAGTAIACSKRDGSEEIVVAVDGVQKKFYEKAIELYNKTPSAKKFKIKMIEKDVFGAIDINIQGITDKIVADIFYMPADRVTDFTQRKNLVQIEDFLPGILDDIAKEIGASEKEKEAMRYFGTIKGRSKANPEKQVTKLMAIRHNTEGLILASTKEESEARSELQNTSYDTLIELVKAGKALFRFQDFWFGNGILAGAFEKIKSESTDAKIKNANLMEKIIYTKYGDARVSSGFQAGNEYHEAFKKATKVMSDLFFPIYEAAYVKTEAEFKDTVWGKKGISQGDLKAILDKNVGDAQNRIFQLMKDKKIDYTVIGSWDSQNSEKSAGVRSFFNVVKTDEKNEYLQGPGSWAYGINARNNGAKPERRTALREFLKAIFKAESYKEYFLSDSKIPFTNKFQTDLANDLRNENDNAAREVNNFAKELKFENYTELYNAAKKEINDISELAKQGPIGNDWSSDKDKTKPSDAVNETTKEDNVKSLKRPSVVSETEFKKTTDKIQATLPLRNVVATILGLNNLDNLKGTSGTNKDQPWLVGQELLKPEAIKTDGELKDAIQGGTALHVRKVQKFIFGVDGDDQKGKEDLIEKLKNDVLEDQKNGNSSKISQAYDEVFKKAKDFATKYSKNTVPSDDILKNVTKKHLDIFLNAAIVRASISSIFENTKFKNKDNTDSKYSFKEVDAKISEFEGKSTFNKLLKVFSSTKEIKDGGIGIFKTQATRPDNSNPQFGPVWGYFNDSTFGNNQKYKEFKAKGIKTEKEFADEIFKTLQKLFADVSSTLQRGNSATYVEF
;
A
#
# COMPACT_ATOMS: atom_id res chain seq x y z
N MET A 1 6.61 1.50 -22.17
CA MET A 1 6.75 0.27 -21.33
C MET A 1 7.11 0.65 -19.90
N LYS A 2 6.09 0.62 -19.03
CA LYS A 2 6.20 0.82 -17.59
C LYS A 2 7.19 -0.20 -17.04
N LYS A 3 8.17 0.22 -16.22
CA LYS A 3 8.67 -0.69 -15.20
C LYS A 3 7.56 -0.76 -14.16
N ASN A 4 6.53 -1.53 -14.52
CA ASN A 4 5.77 -2.26 -13.54
C ASN A 4 6.85 -2.83 -12.61
N LYS A 5 6.85 -2.46 -11.33
CA LYS A 5 7.18 -3.44 -10.31
C LYS A 5 6.08 -4.48 -10.40
N LEU A 6 6.13 -5.28 -11.48
CA LEU A 6 5.68 -6.65 -11.47
C LEU A 6 6.45 -7.21 -10.29
N ILE A 7 5.75 -7.35 -9.17
CA ILE A 7 5.86 -8.59 -8.44
C ILE A 7 5.47 -9.63 -9.48
N LEU A 8 6.44 -10.03 -10.30
CA LEU A 8 6.38 -11.30 -10.97
C LEU A 8 6.20 -12.27 -9.81
N PRO A 9 5.08 -13.00 -9.69
CA PRO A 9 5.16 -14.26 -9.00
C PRO A 9 6.23 -15.00 -9.80
N ALA A 10 7.43 -15.10 -9.24
CA ALA A 10 8.44 -15.97 -9.80
C ALA A 10 7.83 -17.38 -9.73
N VAL A 11 7.19 -17.79 -10.83
CA VAL A 11 6.90 -19.20 -11.10
C VAL A 11 8.29 -19.79 -11.30
N GLY A 12 8.88 -20.21 -10.18
CA GLY A 12 10.21 -20.80 -10.13
C GLY A 12 10.19 -22.14 -10.84
N LEU A 13 10.40 -22.10 -12.14
CA LEU A 13 10.89 -23.22 -12.93
C LEU A 13 12.37 -23.39 -12.57
N PHE A 14 12.66 -24.20 -11.56
CA PHE A 14 14.00 -24.74 -11.33
C PHE A 14 13.88 -26.24 -11.02
N GLY A 15 13.88 -27.03 -12.09
CA GLY A 15 14.46 -28.36 -12.06
C GLY A 15 15.97 -28.22 -12.18
N VAL A 16 16.70 -28.37 -11.07
CA VAL A 16 18.10 -28.79 -11.09
C VAL A 16 18.29 -29.82 -9.99
N ALA A 17 18.85 -30.95 -10.39
CA ALA A 17 18.97 -32.18 -9.64
C ALA A 17 19.67 -32.02 -8.28
N VAL A 18 19.23 -32.88 -7.36
CA VAL A 18 19.82 -33.15 -6.05
C VAL A 18 21.28 -33.59 -6.21
N ALA A 19 22.21 -32.87 -5.60
CA ALA A 19 23.48 -33.43 -5.12
C ALA A 19 24.01 -32.60 -3.94
N GLY A 20 24.17 -33.24 -2.78
CA GLY A 20 24.99 -32.74 -1.68
C GLY A 20 24.25 -32.00 -0.57
N THR A 21 23.70 -32.75 0.38
CA THR A 21 23.48 -32.28 1.75
C THR A 21 24.81 -31.84 2.37
N ALA A 22 25.08 -30.54 2.37
CA ALA A 22 25.96 -29.91 3.34
C ALA A 22 25.09 -29.02 4.22
N ILE A 23 24.83 -29.47 5.44
CA ILE A 23 24.40 -28.61 6.54
C ILE A 23 25.53 -27.59 6.71
N ALA A 24 25.40 -26.43 6.08
CA ALA A 24 26.28 -25.31 6.35
C ALA A 24 25.97 -24.83 7.77
N CYS A 25 26.66 -25.41 8.75
CA CYS A 25 26.92 -24.78 10.05
C CYS A 25 27.68 -23.47 9.80
N SER A 26 26.97 -22.42 9.37
CA SER A 26 27.54 -21.09 9.24
C SER A 26 27.75 -20.53 10.65
N LYS A 27 29.02 -20.44 11.04
CA LYS A 27 29.48 -19.93 12.33
C LYS A 27 29.12 -18.44 12.49
N ARG A 28 27.99 -18.18 13.14
CA ARG A 28 27.77 -16.98 13.98
C ARG A 28 27.26 -17.33 15.38
N ASP A 29 27.53 -18.56 15.81
CA ASP A 29 27.52 -18.93 17.23
C ASP A 29 28.56 -18.08 17.97
N GLY A 30 28.14 -16.93 18.52
CA GLY A 30 29.02 -16.06 19.28
C GLY A 30 28.72 -14.56 19.22
N SER A 31 27.78 -14.10 18.39
CA SER A 31 27.38 -12.70 18.45
C SER A 31 26.65 -12.43 19.77
N GLU A 32 27.22 -11.53 20.58
CA GLU A 32 26.55 -10.92 21.72
C GLU A 32 25.44 -9.95 21.27
N GLU A 33 25.34 -9.63 19.98
CA GLU A 33 24.22 -8.85 19.42
C GLU A 33 23.05 -9.75 18.99
N ILE A 34 21.83 -9.35 19.34
CA ILE A 34 20.55 -9.83 18.78
C ILE A 34 19.99 -8.70 17.90
N VAL A 35 19.86 -8.95 16.60
CA VAL A 35 19.45 -7.93 15.62
C VAL A 35 17.94 -7.94 15.45
N VAL A 36 17.32 -6.77 15.51
CA VAL A 36 15.90 -6.55 15.19
C VAL A 36 15.76 -5.47 14.13
N ALA A 37 14.90 -5.71 13.14
CA ALA A 37 14.55 -4.71 12.14
C ALA A 37 13.32 -3.93 12.61
N VAL A 38 13.41 -2.60 12.55
CA VAL A 38 12.42 -1.70 13.13
C VAL A 38 11.97 -0.71 12.07
N ASP A 39 10.66 -0.66 11.85
CA ASP A 39 10.02 0.41 11.08
C ASP A 39 9.95 1.70 11.92
N GLY A 40 10.03 2.87 11.28
CA GLY A 40 10.08 4.16 11.97
C GLY A 40 8.90 4.37 12.94
N VAL A 41 7.71 3.92 12.55
CA VAL A 41 6.50 3.99 13.40
C VAL A 41 6.54 3.04 14.59
N GLN A 42 7.34 1.97 14.53
CA GLN A 42 7.50 0.97 15.60
C GLN A 42 8.62 1.31 16.59
N LYS A 43 9.35 2.41 16.38
CA LYS A 43 10.57 2.71 17.14
C LYS A 43 10.34 2.74 18.65
N LYS A 44 9.33 3.48 19.12
CA LYS A 44 9.04 3.61 20.56
C LYS A 44 8.65 2.28 21.21
N PHE A 45 7.91 1.43 20.48
CA PHE A 45 7.58 0.08 20.92
C PHE A 45 8.84 -0.76 21.18
N TYR A 46 9.78 -0.78 20.23
CA TYR A 46 11.03 -1.52 20.40
C TYR A 46 11.95 -0.92 21.45
N GLU A 47 12.03 0.42 21.55
CA GLU A 47 12.76 1.10 22.63
C GLU A 47 12.25 0.65 24.00
N LYS A 48 10.93 0.56 24.17
CA LYS A 48 10.32 0.07 25.41
C LYS A 48 10.61 -1.41 25.66
N ALA A 49 10.50 -2.26 24.64
CA ALA A 49 10.85 -3.67 24.77
C ALA A 49 12.33 -3.87 25.15
N ILE A 50 13.23 -3.06 24.59
CA ILE A 50 14.67 -3.06 24.92
C ILE A 50 14.90 -2.57 26.35
N GLU A 51 14.21 -1.52 26.81
CA GLU A 51 14.27 -1.06 28.20
C GLU A 51 13.88 -2.18 29.18
N LEU A 52 12.79 -2.90 28.89
CA LEU A 52 12.31 -4.01 29.70
C LEU A 52 13.28 -5.20 29.67
N TYR A 53 13.83 -5.51 28.50
CA TYR A 53 14.86 -6.53 28.34
C TYR A 53 16.15 -6.20 29.10
N ASN A 54 16.58 -4.93 29.11
CA ASN A 54 17.79 -4.49 29.81
C ASN A 54 17.75 -4.72 31.33
N LYS A 55 16.56 -5.00 31.89
CA LYS A 55 16.37 -5.36 33.30
C LYS A 55 16.62 -6.85 33.57
N THR A 56 16.81 -7.68 32.56
CA THR A 56 17.02 -9.13 32.73
C THR A 56 18.51 -9.48 32.85
N PRO A 57 18.85 -10.66 33.43
CA PRO A 57 20.24 -11.11 33.52
C PRO A 57 20.91 -11.26 32.15
N SER A 58 20.18 -11.67 31.12
CA SER A 58 20.75 -11.88 29.78
C SER A 58 21.31 -10.61 29.15
N ALA A 59 20.73 -9.45 29.48
CA ALA A 59 21.15 -8.16 28.92
C ALA A 59 22.57 -7.75 29.32
N LYS A 60 23.16 -8.38 30.34
CA LYS A 60 24.58 -8.18 30.70
C LYS A 60 25.51 -8.66 29.60
N LYS A 61 25.11 -9.71 28.87
CA LYS A 61 25.92 -10.36 27.85
C LYS A 61 25.38 -10.16 26.44
N PHE A 62 24.06 -10.19 26.26
CA PHE A 62 23.43 -10.06 24.94
C PHE A 62 22.79 -8.69 24.81
N LYS A 63 23.10 -7.95 23.73
CA LYS A 63 22.57 -6.61 23.45
C LYS A 63 21.63 -6.64 22.26
N ILE A 64 20.52 -5.92 22.35
CA ILE A 64 19.61 -5.75 21.23
C ILE A 64 20.14 -4.63 20.33
N LYS A 65 20.21 -4.90 19.03
CA LYS A 65 20.64 -3.95 18.00
C LYS A 65 19.51 -3.70 17.02
N MET A 66 19.07 -2.45 16.93
CA MET A 66 18.08 -2.03 15.94
C MET A 66 18.74 -1.74 14.60
N ILE A 67 18.09 -2.15 13.53
CA ILE A 67 18.35 -1.68 12.17
C ILE A 67 17.06 -1.04 11.63
N GLU A 68 17.17 0.17 11.11
CA GLU A 68 16.03 0.89 10.55
C GLU A 68 15.74 0.37 9.13
N LYS A 69 14.54 -0.19 8.94
CA LYS A 69 14.04 -0.72 7.68
C LYS A 69 12.51 -0.61 7.68
N ASP A 70 11.91 -0.29 6.54
CA ASP A 70 10.45 -0.41 6.43
C ASP A 70 10.01 -1.87 6.65
N VAL A 71 8.74 -2.07 7.05
CA VAL A 71 8.22 -3.40 7.40
C VAL A 71 8.40 -4.48 6.33
N PHE A 72 8.43 -4.12 5.04
CA PHE A 72 8.63 -5.08 3.95
C PHE A 72 10.11 -5.27 3.62
N GLY A 73 10.92 -4.20 3.67
CA GLY A 73 12.37 -4.28 3.55
C GLY A 73 13.02 -5.10 4.68
N ALA A 74 12.41 -5.13 5.86
CA ALA A 74 12.83 -5.94 7.01
C ALA A 74 12.77 -7.45 6.75
N ILE A 75 11.87 -7.90 5.87
CA ILE A 75 11.64 -9.31 5.55
C ILE A 75 12.10 -9.70 4.14
N ASP A 76 12.62 -8.77 3.34
CA ASP A 76 13.23 -9.08 2.04
C ASP A 76 14.67 -9.58 2.19
N ILE A 77 14.80 -10.89 2.44
CA ILE A 77 16.09 -11.56 2.67
C ILE A 77 16.62 -12.31 1.46
N ASN A 78 15.90 -12.31 0.33
CA ASN A 78 16.30 -13.03 -0.88
C ASN A 78 17.56 -12.44 -1.52
N ILE A 79 17.80 -11.14 -1.34
CA ILE A 79 18.96 -10.44 -1.90
C ILE A 79 20.17 -10.55 -0.97
N GLN A 80 19.95 -10.47 0.35
CA GLN A 80 21.01 -10.36 1.36
C GLN A 80 21.50 -11.74 1.84
N GLY A 81 20.65 -12.77 1.78
CA GLY A 81 20.93 -14.08 2.36
C GLY A 81 20.64 -14.13 3.86
N ILE A 82 20.12 -15.26 4.34
CA ILE A 82 19.58 -15.41 5.71
C ILE A 82 20.61 -15.18 6.84
N THR A 83 21.90 -15.32 6.54
CA THR A 83 23.01 -15.22 7.49
C THR A 83 23.65 -13.83 7.55
N ASP A 84 23.24 -12.89 6.70
CA ASP A 84 23.81 -11.54 6.65
C ASP A 84 23.63 -10.78 7.98
N LYS A 85 24.59 -9.91 8.29
CA LYS A 85 24.59 -9.06 9.49
C LYS A 85 23.44 -8.06 9.56
N ILE A 86 22.89 -7.66 8.42
CA ILE A 86 21.74 -6.75 8.33
C ILE A 86 20.40 -7.48 8.28
N VAL A 87 20.42 -8.81 8.44
CA VAL A 87 19.20 -9.63 8.57
C VAL A 87 18.93 -9.85 10.06
N ALA A 88 17.66 -9.67 10.44
CA ALA A 88 17.24 -9.76 11.83
C ALA A 88 17.31 -11.20 12.37
N ASP A 89 17.53 -11.32 13.68
CA ASP A 89 17.38 -12.58 14.43
C ASP A 89 15.92 -12.92 14.68
N ILE A 90 15.08 -11.88 14.80
CA ILE A 90 13.64 -11.97 14.99
C ILE A 90 12.99 -11.24 13.83
N PHE A 91 12.13 -11.94 13.10
CA PHE A 91 11.36 -11.39 12.01
C PHE A 91 9.96 -11.03 12.51
N TYR A 92 9.52 -9.81 12.18
CA TYR A 92 8.13 -9.40 12.32
C TYR A 92 7.49 -9.42 10.94
N MET A 93 6.49 -10.29 10.73
CA MET A 93 5.96 -10.57 9.39
C MET A 93 4.45 -10.77 9.37
N PRO A 94 3.77 -10.45 8.25
CA PRO A 94 2.36 -10.74 8.11
C PRO A 94 2.10 -12.25 7.95
N ALA A 95 0.86 -12.64 8.21
CA ALA A 95 0.34 -14.01 8.20
C ALA A 95 0.82 -14.88 7.01
N ASP A 96 0.73 -14.36 5.79
CA ASP A 96 1.06 -15.06 4.55
C ASP A 96 2.57 -15.32 4.39
N ARG A 97 3.41 -14.48 4.98
CA ARG A 97 4.87 -14.62 4.93
C ARG A 97 5.38 -15.71 5.85
N VAL A 98 4.63 -16.10 6.90
CA VAL A 98 4.99 -17.22 7.76
C VAL A 98 5.11 -18.52 6.96
N THR A 99 4.16 -18.77 6.05
CA THR A 99 4.17 -19.96 5.19
C THR A 99 5.33 -19.95 4.21
N ASP A 100 5.54 -18.81 3.52
CA ASP A 100 6.66 -18.65 2.57
C ASP A 100 8.03 -18.84 3.25
N PHE A 101 8.21 -18.22 4.42
CA PHE A 101 9.45 -18.35 5.19
C PHE A 101 9.67 -19.78 5.69
N THR A 102 8.61 -20.48 6.09
CA THR A 102 8.72 -21.87 6.51
C THR A 102 9.08 -22.77 5.33
N GLN A 103 8.45 -22.59 4.17
CA GLN A 103 8.80 -23.32 2.94
C GLN A 103 10.26 -23.13 2.57
N ARG A 104 10.80 -21.92 2.75
CA ARG A 104 12.21 -21.59 2.49
C ARG A 104 13.15 -21.98 3.62
N LYS A 105 12.64 -22.59 4.70
CA LYS A 105 13.42 -23.00 5.89
C LYS A 105 14.11 -21.84 6.58
N ASN A 106 13.49 -20.66 6.54
CA ASN A 106 14.02 -19.43 7.12
C ASN A 106 13.68 -19.25 8.60
N LEU A 107 12.83 -20.10 9.16
CA LEU A 107 12.35 -20.02 10.54
C LEU A 107 12.78 -21.24 11.36
N VAL A 108 13.04 -21.02 12.64
CA VAL A 108 13.19 -22.11 13.62
C VAL A 108 11.81 -22.69 13.98
N GLN A 109 11.78 -23.96 14.40
CA GLN A 109 10.60 -24.55 15.01
C GLN A 109 10.52 -24.08 16.47
N ILE A 110 9.48 -23.32 16.81
CA ILE A 110 9.43 -22.55 18.06
C ILE A 110 9.42 -23.45 19.29
N GLU A 111 8.63 -24.52 19.27
CA GLU A 111 8.51 -25.41 20.45
C GLU A 111 9.78 -26.20 20.72
N ASP A 112 10.53 -26.55 19.67
CA ASP A 112 11.81 -27.25 19.80
C ASP A 112 12.92 -26.28 20.23
N PHE A 113 12.86 -25.02 19.78
CA PHE A 113 13.87 -24.01 20.06
C PHE A 113 13.68 -23.32 21.42
N LEU A 114 12.44 -22.96 21.77
CA LEU A 114 12.02 -22.30 23.02
C LEU A 114 10.78 -23.01 23.64
N PRO A 115 10.95 -24.18 24.29
CA PRO A 115 9.84 -24.92 24.88
C PRO A 115 9.01 -24.07 25.88
N GLY A 116 7.68 -24.15 25.81
CA GLY A 116 6.78 -23.42 26.74
C GLY A 116 6.67 -21.90 26.54
N ILE A 117 7.32 -21.31 25.52
CA ILE A 117 7.26 -19.85 25.29
C ILE A 117 5.84 -19.34 25.03
N LEU A 118 5.00 -20.17 24.43
CA LEU A 118 3.62 -19.81 24.13
C LEU A 118 2.79 -19.68 25.43
N ASP A 119 3.06 -20.53 26.42
CA ASP A 119 2.44 -20.45 27.75
C ASP A 119 2.92 -19.21 28.51
N ASP A 120 4.24 -18.95 28.46
CA ASP A 120 4.84 -17.76 29.06
C ASP A 120 4.18 -16.50 28.50
N ILE A 121 4.12 -16.36 27.17
CA ILE A 121 3.53 -15.19 26.50
C ILE A 121 2.03 -15.10 26.80
N ALA A 122 1.28 -16.21 26.68
CA ALA A 122 -0.16 -16.24 26.96
C ALA A 122 -0.49 -15.71 28.37
N LYS A 123 0.33 -16.05 29.35
CA LYS A 123 0.22 -15.54 30.72
C LYS A 123 0.49 -14.05 30.81
N GLU A 124 1.56 -13.55 30.18
CA GLU A 124 1.90 -12.12 30.17
C GLU A 124 0.78 -11.28 29.51
N ILE A 125 0.17 -11.81 28.44
CA ILE A 125 -0.91 -11.12 27.71
C ILE A 125 -2.33 -11.41 28.23
N GLY A 126 -2.45 -12.14 29.34
CA GLY A 126 -3.74 -12.53 29.93
C GLY A 126 -4.67 -13.23 28.96
N ALA A 127 -4.14 -14.03 28.03
CA ALA A 127 -4.92 -14.78 27.06
C ALA A 127 -5.72 -15.88 27.76
N SER A 128 -7.00 -16.03 27.41
CA SER A 128 -7.76 -17.24 27.69
C SER A 128 -7.20 -18.45 26.93
N GLU A 129 -7.54 -19.67 27.35
CA GLU A 129 -7.13 -20.89 26.62
C GLU A 129 -7.61 -20.88 25.16
N LYS A 130 -8.79 -20.31 24.88
CA LYS A 130 -9.29 -20.17 23.50
C LYS A 130 -8.43 -19.21 22.67
N GLU A 131 -8.00 -18.09 23.25
CA GLU A 131 -7.14 -17.12 22.56
C GLU A 131 -5.71 -17.66 22.39
N LYS A 132 -5.22 -18.41 23.37
CA LYS A 132 -3.95 -19.13 23.30
C LYS A 132 -3.96 -20.18 22.19
N GLU A 133 -5.04 -20.95 22.07
CA GLU A 133 -5.20 -21.90 20.97
C GLU A 133 -5.30 -21.18 19.61
N ALA A 134 -5.99 -20.04 19.55
CA ALA A 134 -6.00 -19.22 18.33
C ALA A 134 -4.60 -18.68 17.97
N MET A 135 -3.78 -18.30 18.96
CA MET A 135 -2.39 -17.89 18.77
C MET A 135 -1.54 -19.05 18.24
N ARG A 136 -1.70 -20.24 18.81
CA ARG A 136 -1.04 -21.48 18.35
C ARG A 136 -1.44 -21.82 16.92
N TYR A 137 -2.75 -21.87 16.64
CA TYR A 137 -3.27 -22.19 15.33
C TYR A 137 -2.74 -21.22 14.27
N PHE A 138 -2.77 -19.92 14.56
CA PHE A 138 -2.26 -18.89 13.66
C PHE A 138 -0.79 -19.09 13.30
N GLY A 139 0.05 -19.45 14.27
CA GLY A 139 1.48 -19.64 14.09
C GLY A 139 1.89 -20.99 13.50
N THR A 140 0.97 -21.96 13.48
CA THR A 140 1.24 -23.34 13.10
C THR A 140 1.19 -23.51 11.59
N ILE A 141 2.19 -24.21 11.05
CA ILE A 141 2.26 -24.63 9.66
C ILE A 141 1.95 -26.12 9.58
N LYS A 142 0.96 -26.45 8.75
CA LYS A 142 0.59 -27.82 8.36
C LYS A 142 1.34 -28.18 7.09
N GLY A 143 2.17 -29.21 7.17
CA GLY A 143 2.97 -29.72 6.06
C GLY A 143 2.92 -31.24 5.99
N ARG A 144 3.82 -31.81 5.18
CA ARG A 144 4.03 -33.26 5.04
C ARG A 144 5.45 -33.63 5.39
N SER A 145 5.64 -34.84 5.93
CA SER A 145 6.98 -35.35 6.18
C SER A 145 7.68 -35.66 4.87
N LYS A 146 8.93 -35.23 4.72
CA LYS A 146 9.78 -35.65 3.60
C LYS A 146 10.02 -37.17 3.60
N ALA A 147 10.10 -37.78 4.77
CA ALA A 147 10.35 -39.21 4.93
C ALA A 147 9.09 -40.06 4.70
N ASN A 148 7.91 -39.51 4.99
CA ASN A 148 6.62 -40.15 4.71
C ASN A 148 5.61 -39.10 4.21
N PRO A 149 5.51 -38.89 2.88
CA PRO A 149 4.65 -37.86 2.30
C PRO A 149 3.15 -38.00 2.62
N GLU A 150 2.69 -39.18 3.04
CA GLU A 150 1.29 -39.38 3.46
C GLU A 150 1.03 -38.85 4.87
N LYS A 151 2.08 -38.69 5.68
CA LYS A 151 1.98 -38.21 7.06
C LYS A 151 1.95 -36.68 7.10
N GLN A 152 0.84 -36.13 7.58
CA GLN A 152 0.75 -34.72 7.95
C GLN A 152 1.65 -34.43 9.16
N VAL A 153 2.37 -33.31 9.09
CA VAL A 153 3.22 -32.80 10.17
C VAL A 153 2.80 -31.37 10.47
N THR A 154 2.68 -31.02 11.75
CA THR A 154 2.36 -29.66 12.19
C THR A 154 3.49 -29.11 13.05
N LYS A 155 3.95 -27.89 12.74
CA LYS A 155 5.02 -27.22 13.49
C LYS A 155 4.64 -25.77 13.76
N LEU A 156 4.86 -25.30 14.98
CA LEU A 156 4.71 -23.89 15.35
C LEU A 156 5.92 -23.10 14.84
N MET A 157 5.69 -22.15 13.94
CA MET A 157 6.76 -21.40 13.26
C MET A 157 6.77 -19.91 13.61
N ALA A 158 5.66 -19.37 14.12
CA ALA A 158 5.53 -17.97 14.49
C ALA A 158 4.60 -17.77 15.70
N ILE A 159 4.69 -16.62 16.37
CA ILE A 159 3.83 -16.23 17.50
C ILE A 159 3.00 -15.02 17.10
N ARG A 160 1.67 -15.17 17.08
CA ARG A 160 0.72 -14.08 16.75
C ARG A 160 0.92 -12.89 17.69
N HIS A 161 1.05 -11.68 17.15
CA HIS A 161 1.25 -10.47 17.96
C HIS A 161 0.00 -9.60 18.08
N ASN A 162 -0.75 -9.39 16.99
CA ASN A 162 -1.82 -8.39 16.96
C ASN A 162 -3.07 -8.90 16.22
N THR A 163 -4.05 -8.01 16.06
CA THR A 163 -5.15 -8.15 15.13
C THR A 163 -5.30 -6.87 14.31
N GLU A 164 -5.62 -7.04 13.04
CA GLU A 164 -6.00 -6.01 12.08
C GLU A 164 -7.25 -6.52 11.36
N GLY A 165 -8.00 -5.61 10.75
CA GLY A 165 -9.23 -6.00 10.06
C GLY A 165 -9.83 -4.86 9.26
N LEU A 166 -10.81 -5.22 8.43
CA LEU A 166 -11.59 -4.24 7.69
C LEU A 166 -12.67 -3.62 8.58
N ILE A 167 -12.88 -2.32 8.49
CA ILE A 167 -13.91 -1.62 9.25
C ILE A 167 -14.76 -0.80 8.28
N LEU A 168 -16.03 -0.61 8.65
CA LEU A 168 -16.91 0.31 7.96
C LEU A 168 -16.64 1.72 8.50
N ALA A 169 -16.15 2.60 7.64
CA ALA A 169 -15.89 4.01 7.94
C ALA A 169 -17.06 4.87 7.48
N SER A 170 -17.45 5.86 8.29
CA SER A 170 -18.56 6.77 7.98
C SER A 170 -18.17 8.24 8.11
N THR A 171 -18.64 9.09 7.20
CA THR A 171 -18.55 10.56 7.32
C THR A 171 -19.53 11.15 8.36
N LYS A 172 -20.47 10.34 8.84
CA LYS A 172 -21.47 10.72 9.85
C LYS A 172 -20.93 10.52 11.26
N GLU A 173 -21.52 11.24 12.21
CA GLU A 173 -21.28 11.01 13.64
C GLU A 173 -21.76 9.60 14.04
N GLU A 174 -21.14 9.04 15.07
CA GLU A 174 -21.38 7.65 15.48
C GLU A 174 -22.86 7.36 15.83
N SER A 175 -23.58 8.29 16.45
CA SER A 175 -25.00 8.13 16.78
C SER A 175 -25.87 8.10 15.53
N GLU A 176 -25.66 9.04 14.60
CA GLU A 176 -26.38 9.12 13.33
C GLU A 176 -26.12 7.89 12.46
N ALA A 177 -24.84 7.51 12.31
CA ALA A 177 -24.44 6.34 11.55
C ALA A 177 -25.05 5.06 12.14
N ARG A 178 -25.07 4.93 13.47
CA ARG A 178 -25.68 3.76 14.15
C ARG A 178 -27.17 3.68 13.89
N SER A 179 -27.91 4.78 14.05
CA SER A 179 -29.34 4.80 13.77
C SER A 179 -29.65 4.43 12.32
N GLU A 180 -28.80 4.86 11.38
CA GLU A 180 -28.96 4.47 9.98
C GLU A 180 -28.65 2.98 9.74
N LEU A 181 -27.58 2.45 10.33
CA LEU A 181 -27.19 1.03 10.22
C LEU A 181 -28.10 0.07 11.00
N GLN A 182 -29.07 0.58 11.76
CA GLN A 182 -30.15 -0.22 12.37
C GLN A 182 -31.34 -0.43 11.42
N ASN A 183 -31.40 0.33 10.32
CA ASN A 183 -32.43 0.18 9.32
C ASN A 183 -32.06 -0.95 8.35
N THR A 184 -32.97 -1.91 8.16
CA THR A 184 -32.80 -3.06 7.25
C THR A 184 -32.65 -2.66 5.78
N SER A 185 -32.80 -1.38 5.44
CA SER A 185 -32.50 -0.86 4.10
C SER A 185 -31.02 -0.51 3.93
N TYR A 186 -30.22 -0.55 5.00
CA TYR A 186 -28.83 -0.07 5.07
C TYR A 186 -27.93 -0.90 6.02
N ASP A 187 -28.39 -2.00 6.61
CA ASP A 187 -27.64 -2.75 7.62
C ASP A 187 -26.70 -3.82 7.02
N THR A 188 -26.66 -3.94 5.69
CA THR A 188 -25.73 -4.80 4.94
C THR A 188 -24.87 -4.02 3.95
N LEU A 189 -23.72 -4.59 3.57
CA LEU A 189 -22.86 -4.00 2.52
C LEU A 189 -23.60 -3.84 1.19
N ILE A 190 -24.39 -4.85 0.77
CA ILE A 190 -25.13 -4.82 -0.49
C ILE A 190 -26.19 -3.72 -0.51
N GLU A 191 -26.91 -3.54 0.58
CA GLU A 191 -27.95 -2.51 0.68
C GLU A 191 -27.38 -1.09 0.70
N LEU A 192 -26.27 -0.88 1.41
CA LEU A 192 -25.54 0.40 1.37
C LEU A 192 -25.12 0.78 -0.06
N VAL A 193 -24.63 -0.18 -0.85
CA VAL A 193 -24.28 0.04 -2.26
C VAL A 193 -25.52 0.32 -3.11
N LYS A 194 -26.58 -0.48 -2.97
CA LYS A 194 -27.85 -0.29 -3.71
C LYS A 194 -28.52 1.05 -3.42
N ALA A 195 -28.37 1.58 -2.21
CA ALA A 195 -28.82 2.92 -1.82
C ALA A 195 -27.90 4.06 -2.32
N GLY A 196 -26.78 3.72 -2.96
CA GLY A 196 -25.73 4.67 -3.36
C GLY A 196 -25.11 5.40 -2.17
N LYS A 197 -25.17 4.81 -0.97
CA LYS A 197 -24.59 5.37 0.27
C LYS A 197 -23.15 4.93 0.48
N ALA A 198 -22.76 3.81 -0.12
CA ALA A 198 -21.41 3.30 -0.07
C ALA A 198 -20.85 2.95 -1.44
N LEU A 199 -19.54 3.08 -1.55
CA LEU A 199 -18.75 2.47 -2.61
C LEU A 199 -17.53 1.83 -1.96
N PHE A 200 -17.18 0.63 -2.43
CA PHE A 200 -16.10 -0.15 -1.85
C PHE A 200 -15.10 -0.53 -2.93
N ARG A 201 -13.81 -0.48 -2.60
CA ARG A 201 -12.78 -1.06 -3.44
C ARG A 201 -12.76 -2.58 -3.19
N PHE A 202 -12.82 -3.39 -4.23
CA PHE A 202 -12.96 -4.84 -4.06
C PHE A 202 -11.67 -5.49 -3.49
N GLN A 203 -10.53 -4.80 -3.58
CA GLN A 203 -9.22 -5.27 -3.10
C GLN A 203 -9.22 -5.50 -1.59
N ASP A 204 -9.96 -4.70 -0.82
CA ASP A 204 -10.08 -4.86 0.63
C ASP A 204 -10.70 -6.22 0.97
N PHE A 205 -11.70 -6.64 0.20
CA PHE A 205 -12.41 -7.90 0.41
C PHE A 205 -11.62 -9.14 -0.03
N TRP A 206 -10.40 -8.99 -0.56
CA TRP A 206 -9.43 -10.07 -0.57
C TRP A 206 -8.60 -10.12 0.71
N PHE A 207 -8.02 -8.99 1.14
CA PHE A 207 -7.19 -8.95 2.35
C PHE A 207 -7.99 -9.35 3.60
N GLY A 208 -9.27 -8.97 3.64
CA GLY A 208 -10.20 -9.41 4.67
C GLY A 208 -10.98 -10.69 4.33
N ASN A 209 -10.92 -11.17 3.07
CA ASN A 209 -11.57 -12.37 2.48
C ASN A 209 -13.00 -12.72 2.97
N GLY A 210 -13.68 -11.77 3.59
CA GLY A 210 -14.73 -12.11 4.55
C GLY A 210 -16.09 -12.37 3.94
N ILE A 211 -16.31 -11.88 2.71
CA ILE A 211 -17.49 -12.21 1.92
C ILE A 211 -17.48 -13.70 1.58
N LEU A 212 -16.37 -14.21 1.02
CA LEU A 212 -16.24 -15.62 0.65
C LEU A 212 -16.28 -16.51 1.89
N ALA A 213 -15.55 -16.15 2.94
CA ALA A 213 -15.52 -16.93 4.17
C ALA A 213 -16.90 -17.02 4.83
N GLY A 214 -17.65 -15.92 4.90
CA GLY A 214 -19.02 -15.91 5.42
C GLY A 214 -19.97 -16.77 4.58
N ALA A 215 -19.91 -16.65 3.26
CA ALA A 215 -20.70 -17.48 2.36
C ALA A 215 -20.35 -18.97 2.47
N PHE A 216 -19.07 -19.31 2.61
CA PHE A 216 -18.63 -20.69 2.80
C PHE A 216 -19.06 -21.28 4.14
N GLU A 217 -18.97 -20.55 5.24
CA GLU A 217 -19.42 -21.06 6.54
C GLU A 217 -20.91 -21.34 6.53
N LYS A 218 -21.70 -20.49 5.87
CA LYS A 218 -23.12 -20.73 5.65
C LYS A 218 -23.40 -21.95 4.78
N ILE A 219 -22.74 -22.06 3.62
CA ILE A 219 -22.91 -23.22 2.73
C ILE A 219 -22.58 -24.52 3.48
N LYS A 220 -21.53 -24.49 4.31
CA LYS A 220 -21.14 -25.61 5.17
C LYS A 220 -22.18 -25.93 6.23
N SER A 221 -22.74 -24.93 6.92
CA SER A 221 -23.72 -25.15 7.99
C SER A 221 -25.08 -25.65 7.48
N GLU A 222 -25.46 -25.27 6.26
CA GLU A 222 -26.72 -25.68 5.62
C GLU A 222 -26.61 -26.98 4.80
N SER A 223 -25.39 -27.47 4.52
CA SER A 223 -25.18 -28.65 3.67
C SER A 223 -25.51 -29.97 4.38
N THR A 224 -26.23 -30.84 3.68
CA THR A 224 -26.42 -32.25 4.07
C THR A 224 -25.30 -33.16 3.56
N ASP A 225 -24.47 -32.69 2.63
CA ASP A 225 -23.29 -33.43 2.17
C ASP A 225 -22.18 -33.36 3.23
N ALA A 226 -21.84 -34.51 3.80
CA ALA A 226 -20.80 -34.66 4.81
C ALA A 226 -19.43 -34.14 4.34
N LYS A 227 -19.12 -34.21 3.04
CA LYS A 227 -17.86 -33.70 2.48
C LYS A 227 -17.79 -32.18 2.56
N ILE A 228 -18.91 -31.50 2.31
CA ILE A 228 -18.99 -30.04 2.41
C ILE A 228 -19.05 -29.62 3.89
N LYS A 229 -19.88 -30.28 4.69
CA LYS A 229 -20.08 -29.97 6.11
C LYS A 229 -18.79 -30.05 6.94
N ASN A 230 -17.91 -31.00 6.59
CA ASN A 230 -16.65 -31.22 7.30
C ASN A 230 -15.44 -30.53 6.63
N ALA A 231 -15.62 -29.90 5.47
CA ALA A 231 -14.52 -29.22 4.77
C ALA A 231 -14.34 -27.78 5.26
N ASN A 232 -13.08 -27.36 5.39
CA ASN A 232 -12.75 -25.94 5.36
C ASN A 232 -12.65 -25.49 3.90
N LEU A 233 -13.74 -24.89 3.39
CA LEU A 233 -13.85 -24.52 1.97
C LEU A 233 -12.83 -23.45 1.56
N MET A 234 -12.40 -22.58 2.47
CA MET A 234 -11.33 -21.61 2.19
C MET A 234 -10.02 -22.30 1.78
N GLU A 235 -9.71 -23.47 2.35
CA GLU A 235 -8.52 -24.26 2.00
C GLU A 235 -8.62 -24.90 0.61
N LYS A 236 -9.80 -24.87 -0.02
CA LYS A 236 -10.03 -25.51 -1.32
C LYS A 236 -9.89 -24.55 -2.49
N ILE A 237 -9.51 -23.29 -2.26
CA ILE A 237 -9.23 -22.33 -3.35
C ILE A 237 -8.15 -22.87 -4.29
N ILE A 238 -7.07 -23.41 -3.73
CA ILE A 238 -6.08 -24.20 -4.44
C ILE A 238 -5.46 -25.18 -3.46
N TYR A 239 -5.44 -26.46 -3.79
CA TYR A 239 -5.07 -27.52 -2.85
C TYR A 239 -4.59 -28.79 -3.55
N THR A 240 -3.91 -29.66 -2.83
CA THR A 240 -3.54 -30.99 -3.30
C THR A 240 -4.59 -31.99 -2.83
N LYS A 241 -5.19 -32.76 -3.75
CA LYS A 241 -6.13 -33.84 -3.39
C LYS A 241 -5.41 -34.91 -2.58
N TYR A 242 -6.01 -35.30 -1.44
CA TYR A 242 -5.49 -36.37 -0.62
C TYR A 242 -5.60 -37.72 -1.36
N GLY A 243 -4.56 -38.56 -1.32
CA GLY A 243 -4.50 -39.86 -1.99
C GLY A 243 -4.11 -39.86 -3.48
N ASP A 244 -4.29 -38.74 -4.19
CA ASP A 244 -4.02 -38.62 -5.64
C ASP A 244 -2.83 -37.68 -5.93
N ALA A 245 -2.41 -36.88 -4.94
CA ALA A 245 -1.33 -35.90 -5.03
C ALA A 245 -1.45 -34.86 -6.17
N ARG A 246 -2.58 -34.83 -6.89
CA ARG A 246 -2.87 -33.83 -7.92
C ARG A 246 -3.30 -32.49 -7.31
N VAL A 247 -2.75 -31.41 -7.84
CA VAL A 247 -3.18 -30.04 -7.55
C VAL A 247 -4.54 -29.78 -8.19
N SER A 248 -5.46 -29.21 -7.42
CA SER A 248 -6.82 -28.89 -7.84
C SER A 248 -7.31 -27.61 -7.18
N SER A 249 -8.49 -27.16 -7.60
CA SER A 249 -9.18 -26.00 -7.06
C SER A 249 -10.67 -26.25 -7.02
N GLY A 250 -11.34 -25.73 -6.00
CA GLY A 250 -12.79 -25.69 -5.90
C GLY A 250 -13.45 -24.92 -7.04
N PHE A 251 -12.72 -24.05 -7.75
CA PHE A 251 -13.24 -23.37 -8.94
C PHE A 251 -13.30 -24.27 -10.18
N GLN A 252 -12.57 -25.39 -10.23
CA GLN A 252 -12.51 -26.24 -11.42
C GLN A 252 -13.81 -27.02 -11.64
N ALA A 253 -14.24 -27.13 -12.90
CA ALA A 253 -15.36 -27.99 -13.25
C ALA A 253 -15.08 -29.45 -12.89
N GLY A 254 -16.10 -30.16 -12.39
CA GLY A 254 -15.98 -31.54 -11.92
C GLY A 254 -15.27 -31.70 -10.57
N ASN A 255 -14.85 -30.60 -9.92
CA ASN A 255 -14.40 -30.63 -8.53
C ASN A 255 -15.61 -30.80 -7.59
N GLU A 256 -15.48 -31.59 -6.53
CA GLU A 256 -16.57 -31.83 -5.57
C GLU A 256 -17.03 -30.57 -4.82
N TYR A 257 -16.19 -29.53 -4.75
CA TYR A 257 -16.51 -28.23 -4.15
C TYR A 257 -17.04 -27.20 -5.14
N HIS A 258 -17.17 -27.55 -6.43
CA HIS A 258 -17.49 -26.59 -7.51
C HIS A 258 -18.75 -25.77 -7.27
N GLU A 259 -19.85 -26.42 -6.90
CA GLU A 259 -21.12 -25.73 -6.66
C GLU A 259 -21.07 -24.82 -5.42
N ALA A 260 -20.31 -25.19 -4.38
CA ALA A 260 -20.10 -24.34 -3.21
C ALA A 260 -19.33 -23.07 -3.60
N PHE A 261 -18.29 -23.21 -4.42
CA PHE A 261 -17.50 -22.09 -4.93
C PHE A 261 -18.31 -21.18 -5.86
N LYS A 262 -19.17 -21.75 -6.70
CA LYS A 262 -20.10 -21.00 -7.55
C LYS A 262 -21.06 -20.15 -6.72
N LYS A 263 -21.69 -20.75 -5.71
CA LYS A 263 -22.60 -20.06 -4.79
C LYS A 263 -21.91 -18.95 -4.00
N ALA A 264 -20.72 -19.19 -3.47
CA ALA A 264 -19.96 -18.17 -2.73
C ALA A 264 -19.52 -17.00 -3.63
N THR A 265 -19.10 -17.28 -4.87
CA THR A 265 -18.73 -16.25 -5.86
C THR A 265 -19.90 -15.36 -6.22
N LYS A 266 -21.13 -15.91 -6.22
CA LYS A 266 -22.34 -15.12 -6.46
C LYS A 266 -22.49 -14.02 -5.40
N VAL A 267 -22.36 -14.34 -4.11
CA VAL A 267 -22.49 -13.35 -3.02
C VAL A 267 -21.54 -12.17 -3.21
N MET A 268 -20.28 -12.45 -3.56
CA MET A 268 -19.31 -11.39 -3.86
C MET A 268 -19.68 -10.59 -5.13
N SER A 269 -20.18 -11.27 -6.16
CA SER A 269 -20.58 -10.62 -7.41
C SER A 269 -21.81 -9.71 -7.23
N ASP A 270 -22.75 -10.08 -6.37
CA ASP A 270 -23.97 -9.32 -6.07
C ASP A 270 -23.64 -7.94 -5.46
N LEU A 271 -22.53 -7.83 -4.71
CA LEU A 271 -22.04 -6.57 -4.17
C LEU A 271 -21.57 -5.59 -5.28
N PHE A 272 -20.92 -6.11 -6.33
CA PHE A 272 -20.31 -5.27 -7.37
C PHE A 272 -21.19 -5.09 -8.60
N PHE A 273 -22.16 -5.97 -8.82
CA PHE A 273 -23.05 -5.91 -9.98
C PHE A 273 -23.75 -4.54 -10.13
N PRO A 274 -24.34 -3.92 -9.08
CA PRO A 274 -25.00 -2.62 -9.21
C PRO A 274 -24.07 -1.52 -9.74
N ILE A 275 -22.78 -1.57 -9.35
CA ILE A 275 -21.77 -0.61 -9.79
C ILE A 275 -21.40 -0.88 -11.25
N TYR A 276 -21.17 -2.14 -11.61
CA TYR A 276 -20.91 -2.54 -13.01
C TYR A 276 -22.05 -2.13 -13.94
N GLU A 277 -23.31 -2.40 -13.55
CA GLU A 277 -24.49 -2.09 -14.34
C GLU A 277 -24.56 -0.58 -14.63
N ALA A 278 -24.45 0.25 -13.58
CA ALA A 278 -24.50 1.70 -13.74
C ALA A 278 -23.30 2.26 -14.53
N ALA A 279 -22.09 1.73 -14.31
CA ALA A 279 -20.88 2.23 -14.93
C ALA A 279 -20.74 1.85 -16.41
N TYR A 280 -21.15 0.63 -16.77
CA TYR A 280 -20.89 0.05 -18.09
C TYR A 280 -22.16 -0.21 -18.88
N VAL A 281 -23.23 -0.71 -18.27
CA VAL A 281 -24.42 -1.18 -18.99
C VAL A 281 -25.37 -0.03 -19.34
N LYS A 282 -25.70 0.83 -18.36
CA LYS A 282 -26.60 1.97 -18.55
C LYS A 282 -26.02 2.97 -19.56
N THR A 283 -26.90 3.51 -20.40
CA THR A 283 -26.62 4.69 -21.23
C THR A 283 -26.47 5.93 -20.36
N GLU A 284 -25.92 7.02 -20.92
CA GLU A 284 -25.75 8.27 -20.18
C GLU A 284 -27.09 8.84 -19.68
N ALA A 285 -28.16 8.67 -20.46
CA ALA A 285 -29.51 9.09 -20.06
C ALA A 285 -30.03 8.26 -18.88
N GLU A 286 -30.01 6.93 -18.99
CA GLU A 286 -30.47 6.04 -17.91
C GLU A 286 -29.60 6.18 -16.64
N PHE A 287 -28.32 6.48 -16.81
CA PHE A 287 -27.39 6.66 -15.69
C PHE A 287 -27.78 7.84 -14.80
N LYS A 288 -28.25 8.95 -15.38
CA LYS A 288 -28.66 10.16 -14.63
C LYS A 288 -29.75 9.85 -13.60
N ASP A 289 -30.60 8.85 -13.86
CA ASP A 289 -31.69 8.45 -12.97
C ASP A 289 -31.30 7.43 -11.89
N THR A 290 -30.08 6.89 -11.96
CA THR A 290 -29.55 5.99 -10.93
C THR A 290 -29.33 6.70 -9.60
N VAL A 291 -29.20 5.94 -8.51
CA VAL A 291 -28.89 6.48 -7.17
C VAL A 291 -27.56 7.26 -7.14
N TRP A 292 -26.62 6.95 -8.03
CA TRP A 292 -25.33 7.66 -8.15
C TRP A 292 -25.42 8.88 -9.06
N GLY A 293 -26.10 8.77 -10.20
CA GLY A 293 -26.32 9.88 -11.13
C GLY A 293 -27.05 11.06 -10.45
N LYS A 294 -28.08 10.75 -9.66
CA LYS A 294 -28.81 11.74 -8.84
C LYS A 294 -27.94 12.45 -7.79
N LYS A 295 -26.83 11.84 -7.38
CA LYS A 295 -25.85 12.41 -6.44
C LYS A 295 -24.66 13.08 -7.15
N GLY A 296 -24.73 13.25 -8.47
CA GLY A 296 -23.66 13.86 -9.26
C GLY A 296 -22.38 13.05 -9.30
N ILE A 297 -22.46 11.73 -9.10
CA ILE A 297 -21.34 10.79 -9.33
C ILE A 297 -21.39 10.41 -10.80
N SER A 298 -20.25 10.45 -11.49
CA SER A 298 -20.14 10.14 -12.92
C SER A 298 -19.94 8.63 -13.18
N GLN A 299 -20.24 8.16 -14.39
CA GLN A 299 -19.85 6.79 -14.80
C GLN A 299 -18.34 6.59 -14.76
N GLY A 300 -17.55 7.64 -15.03
CA GLY A 300 -16.08 7.59 -14.91
C GLY A 300 -15.62 7.30 -13.49
N ASP A 301 -16.34 7.83 -12.50
CA ASP A 301 -16.04 7.62 -11.08
C ASP A 301 -16.23 6.17 -10.69
N LEU A 302 -17.36 5.58 -11.09
CA LEU A 302 -17.66 4.18 -10.82
C LEU A 302 -16.66 3.25 -11.52
N LYS A 303 -16.22 3.58 -12.75
CA LYS A 303 -15.16 2.84 -13.45
C LYS A 303 -13.81 2.91 -12.75
N ALA A 304 -13.46 4.06 -12.18
CA ALA A 304 -12.22 4.23 -11.43
C ALA A 304 -12.20 3.38 -10.15
N ILE A 305 -13.35 3.24 -9.48
CA ILE A 305 -13.50 2.42 -8.26
C ILE A 305 -13.37 0.92 -8.55
N LEU A 306 -13.77 0.50 -9.74
CA LEU A 306 -13.63 -0.88 -10.22
C LEU A 306 -12.23 -1.18 -10.79
N ASP A 307 -11.29 -0.22 -10.79
CA ASP A 307 -9.93 -0.46 -11.27
C ASP A 307 -9.09 -1.20 -10.22
N LYS A 308 -8.15 -2.03 -10.70
CA LYS A 308 -7.19 -2.74 -9.86
C LYS A 308 -6.23 -1.84 -9.07
N ASN A 309 -6.03 -0.58 -9.49
CA ASN A 309 -5.18 0.36 -8.77
C ASN A 309 -5.84 0.79 -7.45
N VAL A 310 -5.37 0.19 -6.36
CA VAL A 310 -5.81 0.43 -4.99
C VAL A 310 -5.77 1.92 -4.61
N GLY A 311 -4.71 2.63 -5.03
CA GLY A 311 -4.52 4.04 -4.71
C GLY A 311 -5.53 4.93 -5.42
N ASP A 312 -5.72 4.71 -6.72
CA ASP A 312 -6.67 5.51 -7.51
C ASP A 312 -8.12 5.27 -7.07
N ALA A 313 -8.49 4.00 -6.82
CA ALA A 313 -9.81 3.64 -6.33
C ALA A 313 -10.09 4.26 -4.94
N GLN A 314 -9.15 4.15 -4.01
CA GLN A 314 -9.29 4.76 -2.67
C GLN A 314 -9.40 6.28 -2.75
N ASN A 315 -8.52 6.93 -3.52
CA ASN A 315 -8.56 8.38 -3.67
C ASN A 315 -9.89 8.85 -4.27
N ARG A 316 -10.46 8.11 -5.22
CA ARG A 316 -11.79 8.42 -5.76
C ARG A 316 -12.88 8.27 -4.70
N ILE A 317 -12.91 7.16 -3.97
CA ILE A 317 -13.89 6.95 -2.88
C ILE A 317 -13.79 8.07 -1.84
N PHE A 318 -12.57 8.38 -1.39
CA PHE A 318 -12.34 9.40 -0.37
C PHE A 318 -12.77 10.79 -0.85
N GLN A 319 -12.51 11.12 -2.12
CA GLN A 319 -13.02 12.36 -2.72
C GLN A 319 -14.55 12.39 -2.71
N LEU A 320 -15.22 11.29 -3.08
CA LEU A 320 -16.69 11.22 -3.07
C LEU A 320 -17.28 11.33 -1.66
N MET A 321 -16.60 10.77 -0.64
CA MET A 321 -16.97 10.95 0.77
C MET A 321 -16.79 12.40 1.21
N LYS A 322 -15.66 13.03 0.87
CA LYS A 322 -15.37 14.43 1.19
C LYS A 322 -16.38 15.38 0.53
N ASP A 323 -16.80 15.06 -0.70
CA ASP A 323 -17.84 15.78 -1.45
C ASP A 323 -19.27 15.46 -0.95
N LYS A 324 -19.42 14.64 0.10
CA LYS A 324 -20.69 14.19 0.69
C LYS A 324 -21.62 13.48 -0.31
N LYS A 325 -21.06 12.84 -1.33
CA LYS A 325 -21.81 12.05 -2.33
C LYS A 325 -22.05 10.62 -1.88
N ILE A 326 -21.22 10.11 -0.98
CA ILE A 326 -21.40 8.84 -0.28
C ILE A 326 -21.04 9.04 1.19
N ASP A 327 -21.64 8.23 2.06
CA ASP A 327 -21.50 8.34 3.51
C ASP A 327 -20.57 7.27 4.08
N TYR A 328 -20.42 6.13 3.40
CA TYR A 328 -19.70 4.97 3.91
C TYR A 328 -18.70 4.39 2.91
N THR A 329 -17.65 3.79 3.46
CA THR A 329 -16.78 2.86 2.73
C THR A 329 -16.19 1.82 3.69
N VAL A 330 -15.55 0.79 3.15
CA VAL A 330 -14.77 -0.17 3.92
C VAL A 330 -13.30 0.20 3.75
N ILE A 331 -12.56 0.20 4.85
CA ILE A 331 -11.12 0.44 4.88
C ILE A 331 -10.43 -0.60 5.76
N GLY A 332 -9.12 -0.81 5.58
CA GLY A 332 -8.33 -1.48 6.61
C GLY A 332 -8.13 -0.57 7.82
N SER A 333 -7.99 -1.13 9.03
CA SER A 333 -7.73 -0.36 10.25
C SER A 333 -6.47 0.52 10.17
N TRP A 334 -5.53 0.18 9.29
CA TRP A 334 -4.33 0.97 9.00
C TRP A 334 -4.61 2.27 8.21
N ASP A 335 -5.77 2.38 7.55
CA ASP A 335 -6.15 3.56 6.76
C ASP A 335 -6.98 4.58 7.57
N SER A 336 -7.28 4.31 8.86
CA SER A 336 -8.24 5.10 9.65
C SER A 336 -7.87 6.59 9.75
N GLN A 337 -6.64 6.92 10.12
CA GLN A 337 -6.19 8.32 10.22
C GLN A 337 -6.26 9.03 8.86
N ASN A 338 -5.82 8.35 7.80
CA ASN A 338 -5.90 8.89 6.44
C ASN A 338 -7.36 9.09 6.00
N SER A 339 -8.28 8.21 6.39
CA SER A 339 -9.70 8.34 6.08
C SER A 339 -10.34 9.55 6.77
N GLU A 340 -9.99 9.85 8.02
CA GLU A 340 -10.49 11.05 8.73
C GLU A 340 -9.99 12.32 8.05
N LYS A 341 -8.71 12.35 7.66
CA LYS A 341 -8.09 13.52 7.00
C LYS A 341 -8.56 13.71 5.56
N SER A 342 -8.54 12.66 4.76
CA SER A 342 -8.71 12.71 3.30
C SER A 342 -10.17 12.51 2.86
N ALA A 343 -10.96 11.76 3.63
CA ALA A 343 -12.37 11.45 3.30
C ALA A 343 -13.38 12.15 4.23
N GLY A 344 -12.93 12.78 5.32
CA GLY A 344 -13.82 13.40 6.30
C GLY A 344 -14.59 12.39 7.13
N VAL A 345 -14.04 11.18 7.31
CA VAL A 345 -14.59 10.15 8.19
C VAL A 345 -14.64 10.65 9.64
N ARG A 346 -15.67 10.25 10.37
CA ARG A 346 -15.92 10.66 11.76
C ARG A 346 -16.16 9.48 12.69
N SER A 347 -16.73 8.38 12.19
CA SER A 347 -17.04 7.19 12.97
C SER A 347 -16.68 5.89 12.25
N PHE A 348 -16.52 4.82 13.03
CA PHE A 348 -16.13 3.51 12.56
C PHE A 348 -17.01 2.41 13.18
N PHE A 349 -17.30 1.36 12.41
CA PHE A 349 -18.11 0.20 12.79
C PHE A 349 -17.44 -1.09 12.30
N ASN A 350 -17.77 -2.21 12.92
CA ASN A 350 -17.39 -3.51 12.37
C ASN A 350 -18.19 -3.81 11.10
N VAL A 351 -17.56 -4.46 10.14
CA VAL A 351 -18.27 -5.05 8.98
C VAL A 351 -18.91 -6.35 9.46
N VAL A 352 -20.24 -6.39 9.57
CA VAL A 352 -20.98 -7.52 10.19
C VAL A 352 -21.65 -8.43 9.16
N LYS A 353 -22.33 -7.86 8.16
CA LYS A 353 -23.10 -8.60 7.16
C LYS A 353 -22.73 -8.19 5.75
N THR A 354 -22.59 -9.17 4.85
CA THR A 354 -22.47 -8.90 3.42
C THR A 354 -23.86 -8.66 2.80
N ASP A 355 -24.80 -9.54 3.13
CA ASP A 355 -26.23 -9.44 2.84
C ASP A 355 -27.04 -10.02 4.02
N GLU A 356 -28.36 -10.03 3.88
CA GLU A 356 -29.30 -10.50 4.92
C GLU A 356 -29.12 -11.96 5.32
N LYS A 357 -28.44 -12.76 4.50
CA LYS A 357 -28.27 -14.20 4.74
C LYS A 357 -26.82 -14.60 4.99
N ASN A 358 -25.84 -13.72 4.73
CA ASN A 358 -24.42 -14.03 4.79
C ASN A 358 -23.70 -13.02 5.70
N GLU A 359 -23.16 -13.52 6.81
CA GLU A 359 -22.26 -12.73 7.66
C GLU A 359 -20.97 -12.37 6.92
N TYR A 360 -20.27 -11.36 7.41
CA TYR A 360 -18.91 -11.04 7.00
C TYR A 360 -17.93 -11.63 8.03
N LEU A 361 -17.07 -12.56 7.61
CA LEU A 361 -16.10 -13.23 8.49
C LEU A 361 -14.67 -12.85 8.15
N GLN A 362 -14.06 -11.95 8.92
CA GLN A 362 -12.72 -11.43 8.64
C GLN A 362 -11.67 -12.55 8.60
N GLY A 363 -10.68 -12.43 7.73
CA GLY A 363 -9.42 -13.12 7.95
C GLY A 363 -8.86 -12.75 9.33
N PRO A 364 -8.14 -13.63 10.03
CA PRO A 364 -7.54 -13.32 11.34
C PRO A 364 -6.32 -12.39 11.21
N GLY A 365 -6.42 -11.36 10.35
CA GLY A 365 -5.36 -10.44 9.91
C GLY A 365 -4.45 -10.08 11.07
N SER A 366 -3.17 -10.44 10.93
CA SER A 366 -2.22 -10.31 12.02
C SER A 366 -0.80 -10.40 11.51
N TRP A 367 0.07 -9.76 12.26
CA TRP A 367 1.51 -9.90 12.21
C TRP A 367 1.97 -10.84 13.31
N ALA A 368 3.04 -11.56 13.04
CA ALA A 368 3.63 -12.51 13.97
C ALA A 368 5.15 -12.40 14.01
N TYR A 369 5.69 -12.85 15.14
CA TYR A 369 7.12 -12.98 15.34
C TYR A 369 7.58 -14.39 15.00
N GLY A 370 8.53 -14.49 14.07
CA GLY A 370 9.30 -15.70 13.79
C GLY A 370 10.77 -15.51 14.18
N ILE A 371 11.47 -16.59 14.48
CA ILE A 371 12.90 -16.54 14.80
C ILE A 371 13.68 -17.05 13.60
N ASN A 372 14.69 -16.31 13.19
CA ASN A 372 15.54 -16.64 12.05
C ASN A 372 16.27 -17.98 12.26
N ALA A 373 16.19 -18.89 11.28
CA ALA A 373 16.84 -20.20 11.29
C ALA A 373 18.35 -20.17 11.50
N ARG A 374 19.02 -19.03 11.30
CA ARG A 374 20.42 -18.82 11.68
C ARG A 374 20.69 -19.07 13.17
N ASN A 375 19.65 -19.05 14.01
CA ASN A 375 19.74 -19.33 15.44
C ASN A 375 19.58 -20.82 15.80
N ASN A 376 19.36 -21.75 14.86
CA ASN A 376 19.16 -23.18 15.17
C ASN A 376 20.29 -23.80 16.04
N GLY A 377 21.54 -23.35 15.86
CA GLY A 377 22.70 -23.78 16.65
C GLY A 377 22.93 -23.02 17.97
N ALA A 378 22.13 -22.00 18.27
CA ALA A 378 22.41 -21.06 19.35
C ALA A 378 22.56 -21.74 20.72
N LYS A 379 23.58 -21.32 21.47
CA LYS A 379 23.84 -21.75 22.86
C LYS A 379 22.65 -21.45 23.79
N PRO A 380 22.47 -22.23 24.88
CA PRO A 380 21.36 -22.05 25.81
C PRO A 380 21.17 -20.60 26.31
N GLU A 381 22.26 -19.88 26.59
CA GLU A 381 22.18 -18.50 27.11
C GLU A 381 21.61 -17.52 26.07
N ARG A 382 21.93 -17.72 24.77
CA ARG A 382 21.35 -16.91 23.69
C ARG A 382 19.88 -17.25 23.48
N ARG A 383 19.50 -18.52 23.63
CA ARG A 383 18.07 -18.93 23.60
C ARG A 383 17.30 -18.27 24.74
N THR A 384 17.86 -18.23 25.95
CA THR A 384 17.29 -17.50 27.09
C THR A 384 17.18 -16.00 26.79
N ALA A 385 18.20 -15.38 26.20
CA ALA A 385 18.15 -13.98 25.80
C ALA A 385 17.03 -13.68 24.78
N LEU A 386 16.86 -14.53 23.77
CA LEU A 386 15.78 -14.44 22.79
C LEU A 386 14.40 -14.63 23.45
N ARG A 387 14.26 -15.58 24.38
CA ARG A 387 13.04 -15.78 25.18
C ARG A 387 12.68 -14.51 25.94
N GLU A 388 13.62 -13.98 26.72
CA GLU A 388 13.39 -12.80 27.55
C GLU A 388 13.03 -11.57 26.73
N PHE A 389 13.68 -11.39 25.57
CA PHE A 389 13.35 -10.30 24.67
C PHE A 389 11.97 -10.47 24.01
N LEU A 390 11.62 -11.69 23.55
CA LEU A 390 10.26 -11.98 23.08
C LEU A 390 9.22 -11.74 24.16
N LYS A 391 9.47 -12.13 25.41
CA LYS A 391 8.56 -11.80 26.52
C LYS A 391 8.42 -10.30 26.71
N ALA A 392 9.52 -9.53 26.62
CA ALA A 392 9.48 -8.08 26.73
C ALA A 392 8.65 -7.41 25.64
N ILE A 393 8.74 -7.89 24.39
CA ILE A 393 7.90 -7.45 23.26
C ILE A 393 6.40 -7.57 23.58
N PHE A 394 5.99 -8.65 24.25
CA PHE A 394 4.58 -8.92 24.54
C PHE A 394 4.07 -8.30 25.85
N LYS A 395 4.88 -7.49 26.54
CA LYS A 395 4.43 -6.81 27.77
C LYS A 395 3.45 -5.69 27.49
N ALA A 396 2.54 -5.45 28.45
CA ALA A 396 1.55 -4.37 28.38
C ALA A 396 2.20 -3.00 28.13
N GLU A 397 3.33 -2.72 28.76
CA GLU A 397 4.05 -1.46 28.60
C GLU A 397 4.60 -1.28 27.18
N SER A 398 5.08 -2.35 26.55
CA SER A 398 5.53 -2.30 25.14
C SER A 398 4.34 -2.08 24.23
N TYR A 399 3.30 -2.92 24.34
CA TYR A 399 2.07 -2.77 23.57
C TYR A 399 1.49 -1.36 23.66
N LYS A 400 1.45 -0.75 24.85
CA LYS A 400 0.99 0.62 25.05
C LYS A 400 1.73 1.64 24.17
N GLU A 401 3.07 1.59 24.14
CA GLU A 401 3.87 2.47 23.26
C GLU A 401 3.61 2.21 21.77
N TYR A 402 3.31 0.96 21.43
CA TYR A 402 2.93 0.62 20.06
C TYR A 402 1.62 1.30 19.66
N PHE A 403 0.63 1.27 20.54
CA PHE A 403 -0.70 1.83 20.30
C PHE A 403 -0.73 3.36 20.24
N LEU A 404 0.25 4.04 20.82
CA LEU A 404 0.40 5.49 20.69
C LEU A 404 0.91 5.92 19.30
N SER A 405 1.38 4.98 18.47
CA SER A 405 2.07 5.28 17.22
C SER A 405 1.64 4.44 16.01
N ASP A 406 0.92 3.34 16.22
CA ASP A 406 0.45 2.41 15.17
C ASP A 406 -1.02 1.98 15.45
N SER A 407 -1.70 1.55 14.39
CA SER A 407 -3.12 1.13 14.37
C SER A 407 -3.33 -0.36 14.66
N LYS A 408 -2.25 -1.11 14.93
CA LYS A 408 -2.29 -2.53 15.26
C LYS A 408 -2.87 -2.71 16.64
N ILE A 409 -3.79 -3.66 16.84
CA ILE A 409 -4.54 -3.83 18.10
C ILE A 409 -4.11 -5.15 18.75
N PRO A 410 -3.98 -5.26 20.09
CA PRO A 410 -3.62 -6.54 20.70
C PRO A 410 -4.76 -7.53 20.45
N PHE A 411 -4.44 -8.80 20.21
CA PHE A 411 -5.47 -9.76 19.83
C PHE A 411 -6.28 -10.33 21.01
N THR A 412 -5.84 -10.10 22.26
CA THR A 412 -6.50 -10.63 23.46
C THR A 412 -7.49 -9.64 24.03
N ASN A 413 -8.67 -10.14 24.39
CA ASN A 413 -9.79 -9.34 24.91
C ASN A 413 -9.43 -8.64 26.22
N LYS A 414 -8.67 -9.32 27.10
CA LYS A 414 -8.21 -8.72 28.36
C LYS A 414 -7.35 -7.47 28.09
N PHE A 415 -6.36 -7.57 27.20
CA PHE A 415 -5.52 -6.42 26.87
C PHE A 415 -6.30 -5.31 26.20
N GLN A 416 -7.20 -5.65 25.28
CA GLN A 416 -8.05 -4.64 24.64
C GLN A 416 -8.90 -3.89 25.68
N THR A 417 -9.45 -4.61 26.67
CA THR A 417 -10.22 -4.03 27.76
C THR A 417 -9.37 -3.15 28.68
N ASP A 418 -8.23 -3.66 29.14
CA ASP A 418 -7.32 -2.94 30.02
C ASP A 418 -6.83 -1.66 29.35
N LEU A 419 -6.44 -1.75 28.07
CA LEU A 419 -6.02 -0.61 27.26
C LEU A 419 -7.17 0.39 27.06
N ALA A 420 -8.39 -0.06 26.80
CA ALA A 420 -9.53 0.83 26.64
C ALA A 420 -9.84 1.60 27.93
N ASN A 421 -9.61 0.99 29.10
CA ASN A 421 -9.77 1.65 30.39
C ASN A 421 -8.66 2.67 30.66
N ASP A 422 -7.39 2.29 30.44
CA ASP A 422 -6.25 3.20 30.61
C ASP A 422 -6.35 4.42 29.70
N LEU A 423 -6.72 4.21 28.44
CA LEU A 423 -6.82 5.29 27.46
C LEU A 423 -7.97 6.25 27.75
N ARG A 424 -9.07 5.83 28.38
CA ARG A 424 -10.13 6.79 28.79
C ARG A 424 -9.56 7.90 29.66
N ASN A 425 -8.70 7.56 30.62
CA ASN A 425 -8.06 8.54 31.49
C ASN A 425 -7.03 9.39 30.74
N GLU A 426 -6.25 8.79 29.83
CA GLU A 426 -5.30 9.53 29.00
C GLU A 426 -5.98 10.48 28.02
N ASN A 427 -7.16 10.13 27.50
CA ASN A 427 -7.93 10.98 26.60
C ASN A 427 -8.45 12.23 27.30
N ASP A 428 -8.94 12.10 28.53
CA ASP A 428 -9.37 13.26 29.30
C ASP A 428 -8.19 14.19 29.60
N ASN A 429 -7.00 13.63 29.80
CA ASN A 429 -5.78 14.42 29.98
C ASN A 429 -5.32 15.05 28.65
N ALA A 430 -5.27 14.30 27.55
CA ALA A 430 -4.88 14.80 26.23
C ALA A 430 -5.86 15.86 25.71
N ALA A 431 -7.17 15.67 25.94
CA ALA A 431 -8.19 16.66 25.65
C ALA A 431 -7.99 17.93 26.49
N ARG A 432 -7.68 17.80 27.79
CA ARG A 432 -7.33 18.95 28.64
C ARG A 432 -6.06 19.64 28.15
N GLU A 433 -5.01 18.91 27.82
CA GLU A 433 -3.75 19.44 27.31
C GLU A 433 -3.94 20.21 26.01
N VAL A 434 -4.63 19.64 25.02
CA VAL A 434 -4.85 20.32 23.74
C VAL A 434 -5.80 21.52 23.88
N ASN A 435 -6.77 21.47 24.80
CA ASN A 435 -7.59 22.64 25.12
C ASN A 435 -6.79 23.73 25.85
N ASN A 436 -5.86 23.36 26.73
CA ASN A 436 -4.94 24.31 27.36
C ASN A 436 -4.00 24.93 26.33
N PHE A 437 -3.48 24.12 25.41
CA PHE A 437 -2.68 24.60 24.27
C PHE A 437 -3.46 25.56 23.37
N ALA A 438 -4.73 25.25 23.07
CA ALA A 438 -5.62 26.16 22.35
C ALA A 438 -5.79 27.50 23.10
N LYS A 439 -5.97 27.45 24.42
CA LYS A 439 -6.02 28.66 25.27
C LYS A 439 -4.71 29.43 25.31
N GLU A 440 -3.55 28.76 25.30
CA GLU A 440 -2.24 29.44 25.15
C GLU A 440 -2.16 30.22 23.83
N LEU A 441 -2.78 29.69 22.77
CA LEU A 441 -2.92 30.33 21.46
C LEU A 441 -4.12 31.31 21.39
N LYS A 442 -4.76 31.59 22.54
CA LYS A 442 -5.92 32.47 22.72
C LYS A 442 -7.21 31.99 22.04
N PHE A 443 -7.28 30.73 21.62
CA PHE A 443 -8.51 30.07 21.18
C PHE A 443 -9.31 29.56 22.38
N GLU A 444 -10.63 29.49 22.27
CA GLU A 444 -11.50 29.06 23.36
C GLU A 444 -11.29 27.58 23.72
N ASN A 445 -11.09 26.75 22.69
CA ASN A 445 -10.97 25.31 22.80
C ASN A 445 -10.26 24.71 21.56
N TYR A 446 -9.98 23.41 21.61
CA TYR A 446 -9.38 22.65 20.52
C TYR A 446 -10.15 22.77 19.20
N THR A 447 -11.47 22.70 19.23
CA THR A 447 -12.29 22.77 18.01
C THR A 447 -12.07 24.08 17.27
N GLU A 448 -11.98 25.19 18.00
CA GLU A 448 -11.70 26.50 17.41
C GLU A 448 -10.28 26.57 16.83
N LEU A 449 -9.27 26.12 17.58
CA LEU A 449 -7.88 26.02 17.11
C LEU A 449 -7.78 25.15 15.85
N TYR A 450 -8.40 23.98 15.87
CA TYR A 450 -8.38 23.01 14.77
C TYR A 450 -8.96 23.62 13.49
N ASN A 451 -10.09 24.31 13.58
CA ASN A 451 -10.72 24.92 12.41
C ASN A 451 -9.85 26.05 11.81
N ALA A 452 -9.21 26.86 12.66
CA ALA A 452 -8.28 27.89 12.22
C ALA A 452 -7.04 27.27 11.55
N ALA A 453 -6.39 26.33 12.24
CA ALA A 453 -5.17 25.68 11.81
C ALA A 453 -5.37 24.84 10.54
N LYS A 454 -6.48 24.10 10.43
CA LYS A 454 -6.77 23.22 9.28
C LYS A 454 -6.78 23.99 7.97
N LYS A 455 -7.34 25.20 7.93
CA LYS A 455 -7.35 26.01 6.70
C LYS A 455 -5.93 26.42 6.32
N GLU A 456 -5.20 26.97 7.28
CA GLU A 456 -3.86 27.53 7.07
C GLU A 456 -2.81 26.45 6.75
N ILE A 457 -2.85 25.32 7.47
CA ILE A 457 -1.95 24.18 7.26
C ILE A 457 -2.24 23.48 5.93
N ASN A 458 -3.52 23.35 5.53
CA ASN A 458 -3.85 22.73 4.23
C ASN A 458 -3.33 23.57 3.06
N ASP A 459 -3.50 24.90 3.11
CA ASP A 459 -3.01 25.79 2.06
C ASP A 459 -1.47 25.71 1.91
N ILE A 460 -0.73 25.54 3.02
CA ILE A 460 0.72 25.28 2.99
C ILE A 460 1.02 23.88 2.43
N SER A 461 0.27 22.86 2.85
CA SER A 461 0.48 21.45 2.49
C SER A 461 0.26 21.16 1.00
N GLU A 462 -0.61 21.91 0.31
CA GLU A 462 -0.78 21.79 -1.14
C GLU A 462 0.50 22.15 -1.90
N LEU A 463 1.19 23.22 -1.50
CA LEU A 463 2.46 23.60 -2.11
C LEU A 463 3.61 22.66 -1.73
N ALA A 464 3.55 22.02 -0.57
CA ALA A 464 4.49 20.97 -0.19
C ALA A 464 4.39 19.72 -1.11
N LYS A 465 3.29 19.58 -1.85
CA LYS A 465 3.04 18.52 -2.84
C LYS A 465 3.08 19.04 -4.29
N GLN A 466 3.60 20.25 -4.51
CA GLN A 466 3.61 20.88 -5.84
C GLN A 466 4.25 19.96 -6.88
N GLY A 467 3.49 19.62 -7.93
CA GLY A 467 3.99 18.84 -9.06
C GLY A 467 4.85 19.67 -10.01
N PRO A 468 5.32 19.08 -11.13
CA PRO A 468 6.09 19.78 -12.15
C PRO A 468 5.48 21.14 -12.54
N ILE A 469 6.31 22.18 -12.69
CA ILE A 469 5.88 23.55 -13.02
C ILE A 469 6.31 23.91 -14.45
N GLY A 470 5.32 24.17 -15.30
CA GLY A 470 5.50 24.51 -16.72
C GLY A 470 4.98 23.42 -17.65
N ASN A 471 4.99 23.70 -18.96
CA ASN A 471 4.56 22.74 -19.97
C ASN A 471 5.65 21.68 -20.22
N ASP A 472 5.38 20.44 -19.82
CA ASP A 472 6.32 19.31 -19.96
C ASP A 472 6.28 18.63 -21.34
N TRP A 473 5.27 18.90 -22.18
CA TRP A 473 5.08 18.13 -23.42
C TRP A 473 5.69 18.77 -24.68
N SER A 474 5.04 19.81 -25.21
CA SER A 474 5.37 20.43 -26.51
C SER A 474 4.88 21.87 -26.53
N SER A 475 5.65 22.77 -27.15
CA SER A 475 5.20 24.11 -27.51
C SER A 475 5.42 24.32 -28.99
N ASP A 476 4.33 24.66 -29.67
CA ASP A 476 4.27 24.77 -31.12
C ASP A 476 4.17 26.25 -31.56
N LYS A 477 4.54 27.19 -30.68
CA LYS A 477 4.45 28.65 -30.91
C LYS A 477 5.40 29.11 -32.02
N ASP A 478 6.63 28.60 -32.04
CA ASP A 478 7.52 28.64 -33.20
C ASP A 478 8.09 27.25 -33.46
N LYS A 479 7.52 26.57 -34.45
CA LYS A 479 7.96 25.23 -34.83
C LYS A 479 9.32 25.23 -35.54
N THR A 480 9.70 26.33 -36.19
CA THR A 480 10.91 26.44 -37.02
C THR A 480 12.18 26.74 -36.22
N LYS A 481 12.04 26.99 -34.93
CA LYS A 481 13.14 27.09 -33.97
C LYS A 481 12.73 26.47 -32.64
N PRO A 482 12.87 25.15 -32.47
CA PRO A 482 12.37 24.44 -31.29
C PRO A 482 12.88 25.00 -29.95
N SER A 483 14.11 25.52 -29.91
CA SER A 483 14.74 26.11 -28.72
C SER A 483 14.52 27.62 -28.54
N ASP A 484 13.70 28.27 -29.37
CA ASP A 484 13.45 29.71 -29.29
C ASP A 484 12.70 30.08 -28.00
N ALA A 485 13.00 31.27 -27.47
CA ALA A 485 12.40 31.79 -26.24
C ALA A 485 10.87 31.89 -26.32
N VAL A 486 10.30 32.10 -27.51
CA VAL A 486 8.84 32.12 -27.69
C VAL A 486 8.19 30.79 -27.32
N ASN A 487 8.92 29.67 -27.43
CA ASN A 487 8.41 28.34 -27.09
C ASN A 487 8.47 28.03 -25.59
N GLU A 488 9.13 28.87 -24.79
CA GLU A 488 9.28 28.67 -23.36
C GLU A 488 7.98 28.96 -22.61
N THR A 489 7.83 28.34 -21.44
CA THR A 489 6.96 28.88 -20.39
C THR A 489 7.80 29.88 -19.62
N THR A 490 7.39 31.14 -19.62
CA THR A 490 8.17 32.21 -18.98
C THR A 490 8.20 32.02 -17.47
N LYS A 491 9.17 32.67 -16.80
CA LYS A 491 9.22 32.72 -15.34
C LYS A 491 7.89 33.24 -14.77
N GLU A 492 7.36 34.31 -15.36
CA GLU A 492 6.14 34.97 -14.92
C GLU A 492 4.95 34.01 -14.99
N ASP A 493 4.83 33.23 -16.08
CA ASP A 493 3.74 32.27 -16.23
C ASP A 493 3.88 31.06 -15.29
N ASN A 494 5.12 30.59 -15.09
CA ASN A 494 5.41 29.56 -14.08
C ASN A 494 5.04 30.05 -12.67
N VAL A 495 5.32 31.31 -12.32
CA VAL A 495 4.96 31.91 -11.03
C VAL A 495 3.45 32.11 -10.89
N LYS A 496 2.75 32.57 -11.94
CA LYS A 496 1.28 32.73 -11.91
C LYS A 496 0.55 31.42 -11.63
N SER A 497 1.14 30.28 -11.96
CA SER A 497 0.56 28.96 -11.68
C SER A 497 0.55 28.61 -10.17
N LEU A 498 1.30 29.36 -9.35
CA LEU A 498 1.42 29.13 -7.91
C LEU A 498 0.45 30.02 -7.14
N LYS A 499 -0.32 29.41 -6.24
CA LYS A 499 -1.22 30.13 -5.32
C LYS A 499 -0.49 30.40 -4.00
N ARG A 500 -0.27 31.68 -3.68
CA ARG A 500 0.30 32.07 -2.37
C ARG A 500 -0.68 31.72 -1.25
N PRO A 501 -0.29 30.95 -0.22
CA PRO A 501 -1.11 30.76 0.97
C PRO A 501 -1.24 32.09 1.72
N SER A 502 -2.42 32.41 2.25
CA SER A 502 -2.64 33.70 2.94
C SER A 502 -1.71 33.92 4.12
N VAL A 503 -1.26 32.84 4.74
CA VAL A 503 -0.35 32.82 5.90
C VAL A 503 1.12 33.03 5.56
N VAL A 504 1.51 32.85 4.29
CA VAL A 504 2.88 33.14 3.85
C VAL A 504 2.95 34.58 3.41
N SER A 505 3.85 35.37 4.00
CA SER A 505 4.00 36.77 3.62
C SER A 505 4.37 36.91 2.14
N GLU A 506 3.98 38.03 1.52
CA GLU A 506 4.36 38.31 0.13
C GLU A 506 5.89 38.31 -0.04
N THR A 507 6.62 38.85 0.92
CA THR A 507 8.09 38.88 0.92
C THR A 507 8.69 37.47 0.95
N GLU A 508 8.20 36.56 1.80
CA GLU A 508 8.68 35.18 1.85
C GLU A 508 8.30 34.38 0.61
N PHE A 509 7.08 34.58 0.12
CA PHE A 509 6.65 33.96 -1.13
C PHE A 509 7.49 34.45 -2.31
N LYS A 510 7.82 35.75 -2.34
CA LYS A 510 8.69 36.35 -3.35
C LYS A 510 10.11 35.78 -3.31
N LYS A 511 10.68 35.51 -2.13
CA LYS A 511 11.98 34.81 -2.01
C LYS A 511 11.97 33.42 -2.68
N THR A 512 10.81 32.79 -2.76
CA THR A 512 10.63 31.51 -3.46
C THR A 512 10.44 31.71 -4.95
N THR A 513 9.50 32.59 -5.35
CA THR A 513 9.17 32.83 -6.76
C THR A 513 10.29 33.53 -7.52
N ASP A 514 11.15 34.29 -6.86
CA ASP A 514 12.34 34.90 -7.47
C ASP A 514 13.34 33.85 -7.97
N LYS A 515 13.36 32.66 -7.39
CA LYS A 515 14.23 31.54 -7.78
C LYS A 515 13.66 30.69 -8.92
N ILE A 516 12.36 30.81 -9.21
CA ILE A 516 11.70 30.09 -10.30
C ILE A 516 12.25 30.58 -11.64
N GLN A 517 12.50 29.62 -12.54
CA GLN A 517 13.08 29.87 -13.85
C GLN A 517 12.07 29.61 -14.98
N ALA A 518 12.36 30.12 -16.17
CA ALA A 518 11.65 29.75 -17.39
C ALA A 518 11.92 28.28 -17.76
N THR A 519 10.98 27.64 -18.44
CA THR A 519 11.05 26.21 -18.77
C THR A 519 10.79 25.91 -20.23
N LEU A 520 11.35 24.80 -20.73
CA LEU A 520 11.19 24.37 -22.13
C LEU A 520 10.61 22.94 -22.21
N PRO A 521 9.57 22.70 -23.04
CA PRO A 521 8.92 21.38 -23.12
C PRO A 521 9.80 20.29 -23.73
N LEU A 522 9.48 19.04 -23.42
CA LEU A 522 10.29 17.87 -23.78
C LEU A 522 10.53 17.74 -25.29
N ARG A 523 9.49 17.86 -26.13
CA ARG A 523 9.64 17.68 -27.59
C ARG A 523 10.57 18.74 -28.19
N ASN A 524 10.45 19.99 -27.74
CA ASN A 524 11.32 21.10 -28.14
C ASN A 524 12.78 20.81 -27.77
N VAL A 525 13.02 20.29 -26.56
CA VAL A 525 14.34 19.94 -26.05
C VAL A 525 14.93 18.77 -26.84
N VAL A 526 14.19 17.68 -27.06
CA VAL A 526 14.66 16.51 -27.81
C VAL A 526 14.91 16.85 -29.28
N ALA A 527 14.04 17.64 -29.91
CA ALA A 527 14.26 18.13 -31.27
C ALA A 527 15.55 18.94 -31.37
N THR A 528 15.80 19.82 -30.39
CA THR A 528 17.04 20.62 -30.33
C THR A 528 18.26 19.72 -30.15
N ILE A 529 18.23 18.77 -29.19
CA ILE A 529 19.33 17.81 -28.94
C ILE A 529 19.68 17.00 -30.20
N LEU A 530 18.66 16.66 -30.99
CA LEU A 530 18.82 15.97 -32.27
C LEU A 530 19.20 16.89 -33.44
N GLY A 531 19.47 18.18 -33.20
CA GLY A 531 19.90 19.13 -34.23
C GLY A 531 18.81 19.50 -35.23
N LEU A 532 17.53 19.44 -34.85
CA LEU A 532 16.41 19.75 -35.74
C LEU A 532 16.08 21.24 -35.73
N ASN A 533 15.85 21.78 -36.92
CA ASN A 533 15.35 23.15 -37.13
C ASN A 533 13.82 23.18 -37.31
N ASN A 534 13.12 22.06 -37.14
CA ASN A 534 11.66 22.06 -37.14
C ASN A 534 11.13 20.97 -36.21
N LEU A 535 10.24 21.35 -35.30
CA LEU A 535 9.62 20.45 -34.33
C LEU A 535 8.75 19.36 -34.97
N ASP A 536 8.13 19.66 -36.12
CA ASP A 536 7.31 18.68 -36.84
C ASP A 536 8.14 17.52 -37.41
N ASN A 537 9.45 17.73 -37.62
CA ASN A 537 10.37 16.71 -38.11
C ASN A 537 10.76 15.68 -37.04
N LEU A 538 10.40 15.89 -35.77
CA LEU A 538 10.73 14.93 -34.71
C LEU A 538 9.92 13.63 -34.81
N LYS A 539 8.72 13.68 -35.41
CA LYS A 539 7.72 12.60 -35.42
C LYS A 539 8.30 11.29 -35.99
N GLY A 540 7.78 10.15 -35.55
CA GLY A 540 8.25 8.85 -36.01
C GLY A 540 7.15 7.85 -36.32
N THR A 541 7.54 6.74 -36.96
CA THR A 541 6.64 5.64 -37.34
C THR A 541 7.07 4.33 -36.69
N SER A 542 6.12 3.60 -36.10
CA SER A 542 6.32 2.29 -35.47
C SER A 542 5.08 1.41 -35.65
N GLY A 543 5.19 0.37 -36.48
CA GLY A 543 4.07 -0.52 -36.80
C GLY A 543 2.94 0.24 -37.51
N THR A 544 1.73 0.18 -36.98
CA THR A 544 0.55 0.89 -37.53
C THR A 544 0.50 2.37 -37.17
N ASN A 545 1.36 2.83 -36.25
CA ASN A 545 1.41 4.21 -35.79
C ASN A 545 2.30 5.04 -36.72
N LYS A 546 1.69 5.87 -37.59
CA LYS A 546 2.39 6.74 -38.53
C LYS A 546 2.52 8.18 -38.02
N ASP A 547 3.68 8.80 -38.25
CA ASP A 547 3.96 10.22 -37.98
C ASP A 547 3.55 10.71 -36.59
N GLN A 548 3.83 9.90 -35.58
CA GLN A 548 3.39 10.17 -34.23
C GLN A 548 4.33 11.15 -33.49
N PRO A 549 3.78 12.17 -32.81
CA PRO A 549 4.59 13.17 -32.07
C PRO A 549 5.27 12.62 -30.83
N TRP A 550 4.84 11.47 -30.32
CA TRP A 550 5.44 10.77 -29.18
C TRP A 550 6.58 9.82 -29.57
N LEU A 551 6.86 9.72 -30.87
CA LEU A 551 7.98 8.96 -31.43
C LEU A 551 9.06 9.90 -31.96
N VAL A 552 10.31 9.45 -31.89
CA VAL A 552 11.47 9.98 -32.60
C VAL A 552 11.66 9.14 -33.87
N GLY A 553 11.64 9.78 -35.04
CA GLY A 553 11.81 9.11 -36.33
C GLY A 553 13.13 8.36 -36.49
N GLN A 554 13.07 7.18 -37.12
CA GLN A 554 14.25 6.33 -37.37
C GLN A 554 15.29 7.02 -38.25
N GLU A 555 14.80 7.82 -39.19
CA GLU A 555 15.58 8.60 -40.13
C GLU A 555 16.51 9.58 -39.42
N LEU A 556 16.13 10.06 -38.22
CA LEU A 556 16.93 10.96 -37.38
C LEU A 556 18.02 10.24 -36.60
N LEU A 557 17.96 8.91 -36.50
CA LEU A 557 18.73 8.11 -35.54
C LEU A 557 19.79 7.23 -36.21
N LYS A 558 20.99 7.18 -35.65
CA LYS A 558 22.04 6.23 -36.03
C LYS A 558 21.62 4.79 -35.70
N PRO A 559 22.15 3.76 -36.40
CA PRO A 559 21.79 2.36 -36.15
C PRO A 559 21.94 1.92 -34.69
N GLU A 560 22.91 2.49 -33.97
CA GLU A 560 23.18 2.22 -32.55
C GLU A 560 21.99 2.56 -31.64
N ALA A 561 21.13 3.51 -32.04
CA ALA A 561 19.98 3.93 -31.25
C ALA A 561 18.86 2.89 -31.21
N ILE A 562 18.78 2.04 -32.25
CA ILE A 562 17.72 1.03 -32.45
C ILE A 562 18.23 -0.40 -32.25
N LYS A 563 19.43 -0.57 -31.68
CA LYS A 563 19.95 -1.89 -31.29
C LYS A 563 19.14 -2.45 -30.11
N THR A 564 18.57 -3.64 -30.30
CA THR A 564 17.69 -4.30 -29.33
C THR A 564 18.40 -4.73 -28.04
N ASP A 565 19.74 -4.80 -28.05
CA ASP A 565 20.61 -5.07 -26.91
C ASP A 565 21.35 -3.84 -26.38
N GLY A 566 21.09 -2.65 -26.93
CA GLY A 566 21.76 -1.40 -26.56
C GLY A 566 21.18 -0.70 -25.31
N GLU A 567 21.82 0.41 -24.92
CA GLU A 567 21.41 1.24 -23.76
C GLU A 567 19.99 1.82 -23.91
N LEU A 568 19.54 2.03 -25.14
CA LEU A 568 18.22 2.57 -25.47
C LEU A 568 17.16 1.49 -25.73
N LYS A 569 17.44 0.20 -25.47
CA LYS A 569 16.49 -0.90 -25.78
C LYS A 569 15.09 -0.68 -25.23
N ASP A 570 14.98 -0.11 -24.02
CA ASP A 570 13.69 0.17 -23.36
C ASP A 570 12.94 1.37 -23.97
N ALA A 571 13.62 2.16 -24.80
CA ALA A 571 13.08 3.28 -25.55
C ALA A 571 12.58 2.88 -26.94
N ILE A 572 13.03 1.75 -27.49
CA ILE A 572 12.64 1.28 -28.83
C ILE A 572 11.14 0.94 -28.87
N GLN A 573 10.46 1.41 -29.91
CA GLN A 573 9.08 1.10 -30.24
C GLN A 573 9.02 0.48 -31.64
N GLY A 574 8.40 -0.70 -31.72
CA GLY A 574 8.22 -1.44 -32.98
C GLY A 574 9.51 -1.79 -33.72
N GLY A 575 10.67 -1.70 -33.06
CA GLY A 575 11.99 -1.95 -33.66
C GLY A 575 12.53 -0.81 -34.53
N THR A 576 11.76 0.27 -34.75
CA THR A 576 12.09 1.30 -35.75
C THR A 576 12.23 2.69 -35.17
N ALA A 577 11.53 3.04 -34.09
CA ALA A 577 11.53 4.40 -33.53
C ALA A 577 11.86 4.40 -32.03
N LEU A 578 12.17 5.58 -31.47
CA LEU A 578 12.29 5.74 -30.01
C LEU A 578 11.06 6.46 -29.44
N HIS A 579 10.61 6.06 -28.26
CA HIS A 579 9.57 6.80 -27.52
C HIS A 579 10.17 8.01 -26.80
N VAL A 580 9.60 9.20 -27.02
CA VAL A 580 10.14 10.47 -26.50
C VAL A 580 10.24 10.48 -24.96
N ARG A 581 9.24 9.96 -24.24
CA ARG A 581 9.32 9.81 -22.76
C ARG A 581 10.41 8.86 -22.26
N LYS A 582 10.83 7.89 -23.07
CA LYS A 582 11.93 6.98 -22.73
C LYS A 582 13.29 7.60 -23.00
N VAL A 583 13.37 8.47 -24.01
CA VAL A 583 14.51 9.38 -24.21
C VAL A 583 14.62 10.34 -23.03
N GLN A 584 13.50 10.92 -22.56
CA GLN A 584 13.48 11.74 -21.33
C GLN A 584 14.07 10.97 -20.15
N LYS A 585 13.69 9.70 -19.97
CA LYS A 585 14.21 8.86 -18.88
C LYS A 585 15.71 8.63 -18.98
N PHE A 586 16.24 8.44 -20.19
CA PHE A 586 17.68 8.30 -20.40
C PHE A 586 18.43 9.58 -19.99
N ILE A 587 17.97 10.73 -20.46
CA ILE A 587 18.65 12.03 -20.29
C ILE A 587 18.44 12.59 -18.87
N PHE A 588 17.19 12.68 -18.43
CA PHE A 588 16.78 13.36 -17.19
C PHE A 588 16.53 12.39 -16.03
N GLY A 589 16.57 11.07 -16.26
CA GLY A 589 16.30 10.06 -15.24
C GLY A 589 14.81 9.79 -14.98
N VAL A 590 13.90 10.53 -15.63
CA VAL A 590 12.45 10.45 -15.41
C VAL A 590 11.67 10.16 -16.69
N ASP A 591 10.64 9.32 -16.58
CA ASP A 591 9.61 9.15 -17.59
C ASP A 591 8.40 10.00 -17.18
N GLY A 592 8.05 11.03 -17.97
CA GLY A 592 6.96 11.95 -17.62
C GLY A 592 5.58 11.30 -17.46
N ASP A 593 5.38 10.08 -17.97
CA ASP A 593 4.15 9.30 -17.80
C ASP A 593 4.17 8.44 -16.51
N ASP A 594 5.32 8.36 -15.82
CA ASP A 594 5.51 7.67 -14.55
C ASP A 594 5.39 8.67 -13.39
N GLN A 595 4.21 8.74 -12.77
CA GLN A 595 3.95 9.66 -11.66
C GLN A 595 4.94 9.48 -10.51
N LYS A 596 5.29 8.23 -10.16
CA LYS A 596 6.23 7.96 -9.08
C LYS A 596 7.63 8.44 -9.45
N GLY A 597 8.08 8.19 -10.67
CA GLY A 597 9.38 8.66 -11.15
C GLY A 597 9.52 10.18 -11.11
N LYS A 598 8.44 10.92 -11.38
CA LYS A 598 8.42 12.40 -11.25
C LYS A 598 8.55 12.83 -9.80
N GLU A 599 7.79 12.22 -8.89
CA GLU A 599 7.87 12.51 -7.46
C GLU A 599 9.26 12.20 -6.89
N ASP A 600 9.84 11.04 -7.25
CA ASP A 600 11.18 10.63 -6.83
C ASP A 600 12.25 11.63 -7.29
N LEU A 601 12.15 12.15 -8.53
CA LEU A 601 13.08 13.18 -9.03
C LEU A 601 12.90 14.53 -8.32
N ILE A 602 11.65 14.97 -8.12
CA ILE A 602 11.37 16.22 -7.40
C ILE A 602 11.89 16.13 -5.95
N GLU A 603 11.72 15.00 -5.28
CA GLU A 603 12.20 14.82 -3.91
C GLU A 603 13.73 14.77 -3.85
N LYS A 604 14.41 14.12 -4.81
CA LYS A 604 15.87 14.20 -4.94
C LYS A 604 16.32 15.66 -5.07
N LEU A 605 15.76 16.40 -6.03
CA LEU A 605 16.11 17.80 -6.28
C LEU A 605 15.78 18.70 -5.09
N LYS A 606 14.69 18.43 -4.36
CA LYS A 606 14.33 19.17 -3.14
C LYS A 606 15.41 18.99 -2.08
N ASN A 607 15.90 17.77 -1.87
CA ASN A 607 16.98 17.51 -0.92
C ASN A 607 18.29 18.18 -1.36
N ASP A 608 18.60 18.16 -2.66
CA ASP A 608 19.74 18.89 -3.22
C ASP A 608 19.62 20.41 -2.96
N VAL A 609 18.44 21.00 -3.16
CA VAL A 609 18.16 22.42 -2.83
C VAL A 609 18.36 22.70 -1.35
N LEU A 610 17.87 21.83 -0.46
CA LEU A 610 18.00 22.01 0.99
C LEU A 610 19.46 21.90 1.45
N GLU A 611 20.23 20.98 0.88
CA GLU A 611 21.65 20.82 1.18
C GLU A 611 22.47 22.03 0.71
N ASP A 612 22.22 22.50 -0.51
CA ASP A 612 22.84 23.71 -1.08
C ASP A 612 22.51 24.95 -0.23
N GLN A 613 21.25 25.09 0.22
CA GLN A 613 20.83 26.16 1.13
C GLN A 613 21.55 26.10 2.48
N LYS A 614 21.64 24.90 3.07
CA LYS A 614 22.33 24.68 4.35
C LYS A 614 23.82 25.02 4.27
N ASN A 615 24.45 24.69 3.15
CA ASN A 615 25.88 24.89 2.94
C ASN A 615 26.21 26.24 2.28
N GLY A 616 25.21 27.09 1.99
CA GLY A 616 25.41 28.40 1.38
C GLY A 616 26.02 28.36 -0.02
N ASN A 617 25.75 27.33 -0.83
CA ASN A 617 26.31 27.18 -2.17
C ASN A 617 25.27 26.61 -3.18
N SER A 618 25.73 26.17 -4.36
CA SER A 618 24.88 25.60 -5.43
C SER A 618 25.46 24.31 -6.03
N SER A 619 26.24 23.56 -5.25
CA SER A 619 27.07 22.46 -5.76
C SER A 619 26.23 21.30 -6.25
N LYS A 620 25.18 20.91 -5.52
CA LYS A 620 24.33 19.77 -5.87
C LYS A 620 23.46 20.06 -7.09
N ILE A 621 22.86 21.25 -7.15
CA ILE A 621 22.08 21.65 -8.31
C ILE A 621 22.95 21.80 -9.56
N SER A 622 24.18 22.32 -9.42
CA SER A 622 25.14 22.37 -10.54
C SER A 622 25.50 20.97 -11.04
N GLN A 623 25.74 20.02 -10.13
CA GLN A 623 25.97 18.61 -10.50
C GLN A 623 24.78 18.00 -11.25
N ALA A 624 23.54 18.28 -10.82
CA ALA A 624 22.36 17.80 -11.51
C ALA A 624 22.26 18.35 -12.94
N TYR A 625 22.57 19.63 -13.16
CA TYR A 625 22.65 20.22 -14.50
C TYR A 625 23.75 19.59 -15.36
N ASP A 626 24.94 19.38 -14.79
CA ASP A 626 26.07 18.78 -15.51
C ASP A 626 25.78 17.32 -15.91
N GLU A 627 25.13 16.54 -15.05
CA GLU A 627 24.73 15.16 -15.33
C GLU A 627 23.76 15.09 -16.52
N VAL A 628 22.71 15.93 -16.55
CA VAL A 628 21.73 15.93 -17.65
C VAL A 628 22.34 16.46 -18.94
N PHE A 629 23.20 17.48 -18.86
CA PHE A 629 23.94 17.98 -20.02
C PHE A 629 24.83 16.90 -20.62
N LYS A 630 25.62 16.20 -19.79
CA LYS A 630 26.50 15.11 -20.25
C LYS A 630 25.71 14.01 -20.95
N LYS A 631 24.59 13.58 -20.37
CA LYS A 631 23.72 12.57 -20.98
C LYS A 631 23.07 13.03 -22.27
N ALA A 632 22.67 14.30 -22.37
CA ALA A 632 22.15 14.88 -23.61
C ALA A 632 23.21 14.96 -24.71
N LYS A 633 24.43 15.36 -24.36
CA LYS A 633 25.57 15.40 -25.28
C LYS A 633 25.96 14.01 -25.75
N ASP A 634 26.00 13.04 -24.84
CA ASP A 634 26.23 11.62 -25.17
C ASP A 634 25.12 11.12 -26.10
N PHE A 635 23.86 11.45 -25.81
CA PHE A 635 22.73 11.06 -26.66
C PHE A 635 22.83 11.66 -28.07
N ALA A 636 23.06 12.97 -28.19
CA ALA A 636 23.20 13.65 -29.47
C ALA A 636 24.36 13.06 -30.29
N THR A 637 25.52 12.87 -29.66
CA THR A 637 26.74 12.39 -30.32
C THR A 637 26.61 10.95 -30.80
N LYS A 638 26.10 10.06 -29.93
CA LYS A 638 26.04 8.62 -30.18
C LYS A 638 24.86 8.22 -31.06
N TYR A 639 23.73 8.92 -30.95
CA TYR A 639 22.46 8.45 -31.52
C TYR A 639 21.85 9.36 -32.59
N SER A 640 22.22 10.64 -32.70
CA SER A 640 21.70 11.52 -33.76
C SER A 640 22.45 11.33 -35.09
N LYS A 641 21.74 11.36 -36.22
CA LYS A 641 22.36 11.47 -37.56
C LYS A 641 22.70 12.90 -37.95
N ASN A 642 22.10 13.90 -37.32
CA ASN A 642 22.32 15.31 -37.64
C ASN A 642 23.56 15.86 -36.93
N THR A 643 23.97 17.07 -37.33
CA THR A 643 25.00 17.83 -36.64
C THR A 643 24.61 18.06 -35.17
N VAL A 644 25.53 17.70 -34.27
CA VAL A 644 25.34 17.91 -32.83
C VAL A 644 25.34 19.41 -32.54
N PRO A 645 24.32 19.94 -31.81
CA PRO A 645 24.31 21.34 -31.40
C PRO A 645 25.51 21.71 -30.53
N SER A 646 25.81 23.01 -30.42
CA SER A 646 26.88 23.47 -29.52
C SER A 646 26.58 23.16 -28.05
N ASP A 647 27.63 23.03 -27.25
CA ASP A 647 27.53 22.77 -25.82
C ASP A 647 26.66 23.81 -25.10
N ASP A 648 26.73 25.08 -25.50
CA ASP A 648 25.93 26.16 -24.90
C ASP A 648 24.43 25.98 -25.19
N ILE A 649 24.06 25.58 -26.41
CA ILE A 649 22.67 25.28 -26.76
C ILE A 649 22.17 24.09 -25.95
N LEU A 650 22.96 23.00 -25.90
CA LEU A 650 22.60 21.79 -25.16
C LEU A 650 22.42 22.09 -23.68
N LYS A 651 23.37 22.77 -23.03
CA LYS A 651 23.28 23.19 -21.62
C LYS A 651 22.02 24.00 -21.35
N ASN A 652 21.73 24.97 -22.21
CA ASN A 652 20.57 25.84 -22.06
C ASN A 652 19.25 25.04 -22.13
N VAL A 653 19.05 24.21 -23.15
CA VAL A 653 17.79 23.47 -23.31
C VAL A 653 17.61 22.37 -22.27
N THR A 654 18.68 21.67 -21.87
CA THR A 654 18.59 20.66 -20.80
C THR A 654 18.29 21.29 -19.45
N LYS A 655 18.90 22.44 -19.15
CA LYS A 655 18.61 23.22 -17.94
C LYS A 655 17.13 23.60 -17.89
N LYS A 656 16.60 24.22 -18.94
CA LYS A 656 15.19 24.66 -18.98
C LYS A 656 14.19 23.51 -18.88
N HIS A 657 14.54 22.31 -19.35
CA HIS A 657 13.69 21.15 -19.15
C HIS A 657 13.75 20.61 -17.72
N LEU A 658 14.95 20.51 -17.14
CA LEU A 658 15.12 20.10 -15.75
C LEU A 658 14.44 21.07 -14.79
N ASP A 659 14.41 22.36 -15.13
CA ASP A 659 13.75 23.43 -14.37
C ASP A 659 12.25 23.19 -14.18
N ILE A 660 11.60 22.37 -15.00
CA ILE A 660 10.21 21.94 -14.78
C ILE A 660 10.06 21.21 -13.44
N PHE A 661 11.03 20.34 -13.11
CA PHE A 661 11.07 19.58 -11.87
C PHE A 661 11.77 20.37 -10.74
N LEU A 662 12.83 21.11 -11.06
CA LEU A 662 13.56 21.91 -10.07
C LEU A 662 12.71 23.08 -9.53
N ASN A 663 11.91 23.74 -10.37
CA ASN A 663 10.99 24.77 -9.90
C ASN A 663 10.03 24.20 -8.85
N ALA A 664 9.49 23.00 -9.06
CA ALA A 664 8.65 22.31 -8.09
C ALA A 664 9.43 21.99 -6.80
N ALA A 665 10.66 21.49 -6.92
CA ALA A 665 11.54 21.21 -5.78
C ALA A 665 11.89 22.48 -4.96
N ILE A 666 12.14 23.61 -5.60
CA ILE A 666 12.37 24.91 -4.97
C ILE A 666 11.15 25.33 -4.15
N VAL A 667 9.94 25.21 -4.72
CA VAL A 667 8.69 25.49 -3.99
C VAL A 667 8.58 24.58 -2.77
N ARG A 668 8.74 23.26 -2.93
CA ARG A 668 8.63 22.29 -1.82
C ARG A 668 9.67 22.56 -0.71
N ALA A 669 10.91 22.90 -1.07
CA ALA A 669 11.98 23.19 -0.12
C ALA A 669 11.69 24.48 0.67
N SER A 670 11.35 25.57 -0.02
CA SER A 670 11.00 26.84 0.64
C SER A 670 9.79 26.71 1.54
N ILE A 671 8.77 25.98 1.10
CA ILE A 671 7.53 25.77 1.88
C ILE A 671 7.79 24.92 3.12
N SER A 672 8.67 23.92 3.02
CA SER A 672 9.11 23.14 4.19
C SER A 672 9.77 24.07 5.22
N SER A 673 10.67 24.96 4.79
CA SER A 673 11.30 25.95 5.67
C SER A 673 10.30 26.93 6.27
N ILE A 674 9.29 27.38 5.52
CA ILE A 674 8.23 28.27 6.02
C ILE A 674 7.38 27.55 7.08
N PHE A 675 6.96 26.33 6.81
CA PHE A 675 6.16 25.53 7.75
C PHE A 675 6.89 25.28 9.07
N GLU A 676 8.21 25.10 9.02
CA GLU A 676 9.06 24.88 10.19
C GLU A 676 9.33 26.14 11.01
N ASN A 677 9.47 27.30 10.37
CA ASN A 677 10.03 28.49 11.02
C ASN A 677 9.02 29.61 11.24
N THR A 678 7.96 29.70 10.44
CA THR A 678 6.96 30.76 10.56
C THR A 678 6.06 30.50 11.76
N LYS A 679 5.86 31.53 12.59
CA LYS A 679 5.01 31.47 13.77
C LYS A 679 3.54 31.39 13.40
N PHE A 680 2.81 30.48 14.06
CA PHE A 680 1.36 30.40 13.98
C PHE A 680 0.75 31.63 14.64
N LYS A 681 -0.34 32.16 14.09
CA LYS A 681 -1.02 33.33 14.67
C LYS A 681 -1.92 32.90 15.83
N ASN A 682 -1.85 33.63 16.94
CA ASN A 682 -2.87 33.53 17.98
C ASN A 682 -4.22 34.02 17.43
N LYS A 683 -5.34 33.71 18.12
CA LYS A 683 -6.69 34.17 17.72
C LYS A 683 -6.81 35.68 17.50
N ASP A 684 -6.02 36.49 18.22
CA ASP A 684 -5.98 37.94 18.11
C ASP A 684 -5.00 38.46 17.03
N ASN A 685 -4.55 37.59 16.11
CA ASN A 685 -3.59 37.86 15.03
C ASN A 685 -2.17 38.26 15.46
N THR A 686 -1.83 38.13 16.74
CA THR A 686 -0.43 38.27 17.21
C THR A 686 0.38 36.99 16.91
N ASP A 687 1.70 37.11 16.74
CA ASP A 687 2.56 35.93 16.59
C ASP A 687 2.54 35.09 17.87
N SER A 688 2.34 33.77 17.72
CA SER A 688 2.54 32.85 18.83
C SER A 688 4.02 32.48 19.00
N LYS A 689 4.35 31.85 20.14
CA LYS A 689 5.68 31.26 20.34
C LYS A 689 5.90 29.99 19.50
N TYR A 690 4.83 29.40 18.97
CA TYR A 690 4.83 28.13 18.24
C TYR A 690 4.83 28.36 16.72
N SER A 691 5.53 27.51 15.98
CA SER A 691 5.49 27.44 14.52
C SER A 691 4.27 26.69 13.99
N PHE A 692 3.99 26.80 12.70
CA PHE A 692 2.97 25.96 12.03
C PHE A 692 3.23 24.46 12.26
N LYS A 693 4.49 24.02 12.15
CA LYS A 693 4.88 22.63 12.42
C LYS A 693 4.59 22.20 13.85
N GLU A 694 4.86 23.05 14.85
CA GLU A 694 4.59 22.72 16.25
C GLU A 694 3.09 22.64 16.55
N VAL A 695 2.30 23.55 15.98
CA VAL A 695 0.82 23.51 16.09
C VAL A 695 0.25 22.28 15.39
N ASP A 696 0.67 22.00 14.16
CA ASP A 696 0.25 20.82 13.40
C ASP A 696 0.64 19.51 14.12
N ALA A 697 1.84 19.46 14.69
CA ALA A 697 2.29 18.31 15.48
C ALA A 697 1.40 18.09 16.72
N LYS A 698 1.02 19.17 17.43
CA LYS A 698 0.13 19.07 18.61
C LYS A 698 -1.28 18.65 18.24
N ILE A 699 -1.83 19.18 17.15
CA ILE A 699 -3.13 18.77 16.63
C ILE A 699 -3.08 17.30 16.18
N SER A 700 -2.09 16.94 15.37
CA SER A 700 -1.92 15.57 14.86
C SER A 700 -1.67 14.55 15.98
N GLU A 701 -0.95 14.92 17.05
CA GLU A 701 -0.77 14.07 18.23
C GLU A 701 -2.12 13.76 18.90
N PHE A 702 -2.96 14.79 19.09
CA PHE A 702 -4.28 14.61 19.69
C PHE A 702 -5.26 13.84 18.78
N GLU A 703 -5.32 14.18 17.49
CA GLU A 703 -6.13 13.46 16.51
C GLU A 703 -5.73 11.99 16.44
N GLY A 704 -4.42 11.69 16.38
CA GLY A 704 -3.91 10.32 16.32
C GLY A 704 -4.35 9.47 17.52
N LYS A 705 -4.26 10.03 18.74
CA LYS A 705 -4.79 9.38 19.95
C LYS A 705 -6.30 9.14 19.82
N SER A 706 -7.07 10.14 19.40
CA SER A 706 -8.53 10.05 19.21
C SER A 706 -8.94 8.97 18.20
N THR A 707 -8.29 8.90 17.03
CA THR A 707 -8.54 7.85 16.02
C THR A 707 -8.34 6.45 16.61
N PHE A 708 -7.23 6.25 17.31
CA PHE A 708 -6.90 4.95 17.91
C PHE A 708 -7.99 4.49 18.89
N ASN A 709 -8.51 5.39 19.73
CA ASN A 709 -9.59 5.04 20.64
C ASN A 709 -10.85 4.56 19.93
N LYS A 710 -11.22 5.21 18.82
CA LYS A 710 -12.36 4.78 18.01
C LYS A 710 -12.11 3.38 17.46
N LEU A 711 -10.90 3.09 17.00
CA LEU A 711 -10.54 1.74 16.53
C LEU A 711 -10.60 0.70 17.65
N LEU A 712 -9.98 0.97 18.79
CA LEU A 712 -10.01 0.04 19.92
C LEU A 712 -11.44 -0.25 20.36
N LYS A 713 -12.31 0.78 20.38
CA LYS A 713 -13.74 0.61 20.65
C LYS A 713 -14.41 -0.35 19.65
N VAL A 714 -14.09 -0.22 18.35
CA VAL A 714 -14.59 -1.12 17.29
C VAL A 714 -14.14 -2.56 17.53
N PHE A 715 -12.84 -2.80 17.73
CA PHE A 715 -12.32 -4.17 17.85
C PHE A 715 -12.68 -4.84 19.19
N SER A 716 -12.80 -4.07 20.27
CA SER A 716 -13.22 -4.57 21.59
C SER A 716 -14.75 -4.67 21.76
N SER A 717 -15.52 -4.33 20.72
CA SER A 717 -16.98 -4.29 20.83
C SER A 717 -17.58 -5.68 21.01
N THR A 718 -18.41 -5.82 22.05
CA THR A 718 -19.16 -7.05 22.36
C THR A 718 -20.64 -6.95 22.02
N LYS A 719 -21.08 -5.84 21.38
CA LYS A 719 -22.50 -5.52 21.17
C LYS A 719 -22.82 -5.34 19.69
N GLU A 720 -23.88 -6.01 19.23
CA GLU A 720 -24.38 -5.87 17.86
C GLU A 720 -24.93 -4.47 17.59
N ILE A 721 -24.95 -4.05 16.32
CA ILE A 721 -25.47 -2.73 15.91
C ILE A 721 -26.96 -2.59 16.27
N LYS A 722 -27.75 -3.66 16.05
CA LYS A 722 -29.19 -3.68 16.37
C LYS A 722 -29.49 -3.42 17.85
N ASP A 723 -28.59 -3.82 18.74
CA ASP A 723 -28.74 -3.60 20.17
C ASP A 723 -28.20 -2.23 20.61
N GLY A 724 -27.81 -1.38 19.67
CA GLY A 724 -27.19 -0.10 19.95
C GLY A 724 -25.70 -0.24 20.27
N GLY A 725 -25.01 -1.21 19.67
CA GLY A 725 -23.54 -1.34 19.64
C GLY A 725 -22.93 -0.81 18.33
N ILE A 726 -21.69 -1.21 18.03
CA ILE A 726 -20.99 -0.88 16.76
C ILE A 726 -20.62 -2.12 15.95
N GLY A 727 -21.25 -3.26 16.28
CA GLY A 727 -21.04 -4.56 15.65
C GLY A 727 -19.93 -5.34 16.35
N ILE A 728 -19.95 -6.67 16.21
CA ILE A 728 -18.97 -7.57 16.82
C ILE A 728 -17.94 -7.95 15.76
N PHE A 729 -16.64 -7.83 16.08
CA PHE A 729 -15.56 -8.25 15.21
C PHE A 729 -15.47 -9.79 15.19
N LYS A 730 -15.86 -10.42 14.08
CA LYS A 730 -15.78 -11.87 13.89
C LYS A 730 -14.66 -12.25 12.92
N THR A 731 -13.87 -13.24 13.30
CA THR A 731 -12.76 -13.76 12.48
C THR A 731 -12.96 -15.22 12.11
N GLN A 732 -12.38 -15.63 10.99
CA GLN A 732 -12.16 -17.03 10.65
C GLN A 732 -11.25 -17.68 11.69
N ALA A 733 -11.51 -18.97 11.98
CA ALA A 733 -10.66 -19.74 12.89
C ALA A 733 -9.24 -19.92 12.35
N THR A 734 -9.06 -19.85 11.03
CA THR A 734 -7.83 -20.23 10.34
C THR A 734 -7.33 -19.14 9.42
N ARG A 735 -6.01 -19.08 9.19
CA ARG A 735 -5.46 -18.20 8.15
C ARG A 735 -6.01 -18.58 6.77
N PRO A 736 -6.23 -17.61 5.87
CA PRO A 736 -6.77 -17.87 4.52
C PRO A 736 -5.88 -18.80 3.69
N ASP A 737 -4.56 -18.66 3.84
CA ASP A 737 -3.56 -19.42 3.10
C ASP A 737 -3.47 -20.88 3.57
N ASN A 738 -3.88 -21.17 4.81
CA ASN A 738 -3.83 -22.47 5.47
C ASN A 738 -2.54 -23.26 5.19
N SER A 739 -1.38 -22.61 5.34
CA SER A 739 -0.07 -23.25 5.11
C SER A 739 0.22 -23.64 3.65
N ASN A 740 -0.49 -23.07 2.68
CA ASN A 740 -0.24 -23.30 1.26
C ASN A 740 0.79 -22.29 0.71
N PRO A 741 2.00 -22.73 0.31
CA PRO A 741 3.03 -21.85 -0.23
C PRO A 741 2.68 -21.25 -1.60
N GLN A 742 1.67 -21.79 -2.29
CA GLN A 742 1.19 -21.31 -3.59
C GLN A 742 0.06 -20.29 -3.48
N PHE A 743 -0.25 -19.82 -2.27
CA PHE A 743 -1.38 -18.91 -2.04
C PHE A 743 -1.10 -17.45 -2.43
N GLY A 744 0.17 -17.04 -2.50
CA GLY A 744 0.57 -15.65 -2.79
C GLY A 744 -0.04 -15.06 -4.08
N PRO A 745 0.01 -15.75 -5.24
CA PRO A 745 -0.56 -15.26 -6.49
C PRO A 745 -2.09 -15.15 -6.51
N VAL A 746 -2.79 -15.78 -5.56
CA VAL A 746 -4.27 -15.87 -5.56
C VAL A 746 -4.91 -14.48 -5.49
N TRP A 747 -4.28 -13.54 -4.78
CA TRP A 747 -4.68 -12.13 -4.77
C TRP A 747 -4.74 -11.53 -6.17
N GLY A 748 -3.69 -11.72 -6.98
CA GLY A 748 -3.61 -11.17 -8.34
C GLY A 748 -4.63 -11.79 -9.30
N TYR A 749 -5.08 -13.03 -9.03
CA TYR A 749 -6.16 -13.64 -9.81
C TYR A 749 -7.50 -12.98 -9.51
N PHE A 750 -7.82 -12.76 -8.23
CA PHE A 750 -9.07 -12.08 -7.84
C PHE A 750 -9.06 -10.59 -8.15
N ASN A 751 -7.95 -9.92 -7.94
CA ASN A 751 -7.84 -8.48 -8.15
C ASN A 751 -7.54 -8.16 -9.61
N ASP A 752 -6.31 -8.40 -10.06
CA ASP A 752 -5.84 -7.88 -11.33
C ASP A 752 -6.48 -8.57 -12.54
N SER A 753 -6.88 -9.84 -12.37
CA SER A 753 -7.33 -10.69 -13.47
C SER A 753 -8.85 -10.86 -13.54
N THR A 754 -9.60 -10.57 -12.47
CA THR A 754 -11.07 -10.65 -12.44
C THR A 754 -11.74 -9.33 -12.03
N PHE A 755 -11.94 -9.06 -10.74
CA PHE A 755 -12.78 -7.96 -10.25
C PHE A 755 -12.18 -6.56 -10.51
N GLY A 756 -10.86 -6.44 -10.62
CA GLY A 756 -10.18 -5.18 -10.95
C GLY A 756 -9.88 -4.98 -12.43
N ASN A 757 -10.35 -5.89 -13.28
CA ASN A 757 -9.99 -5.91 -14.69
C ASN A 757 -10.99 -5.11 -15.52
N ASN A 758 -10.71 -3.81 -15.67
CA ASN A 758 -11.52 -2.89 -16.48
C ASN A 758 -11.71 -3.33 -17.94
N GLN A 759 -10.79 -4.09 -18.51
CA GLN A 759 -10.96 -4.62 -19.86
C GLN A 759 -12.04 -5.70 -19.91
N LYS A 760 -12.11 -6.56 -18.89
CA LYS A 760 -13.17 -7.56 -18.77
C LYS A 760 -14.56 -6.94 -18.67
N TYR A 761 -14.72 -5.85 -17.92
CA TYR A 761 -16.02 -5.18 -17.85
C TYR A 761 -16.49 -4.61 -19.20
N LYS A 762 -15.56 -4.14 -20.04
CA LYS A 762 -15.87 -3.76 -21.43
C LYS A 762 -16.27 -4.96 -22.27
N GLU A 763 -15.59 -6.10 -22.10
CA GLU A 763 -15.94 -7.36 -22.77
C GLU A 763 -17.31 -7.89 -22.32
N PHE A 764 -17.64 -7.79 -21.03
CA PHE A 764 -18.95 -8.20 -20.48
C PHE A 764 -20.07 -7.37 -21.08
N LYS A 765 -19.89 -6.04 -21.17
CA LYS A 765 -20.82 -5.16 -21.87
C LYS A 765 -20.98 -5.57 -23.34
N ALA A 766 -19.88 -5.81 -24.05
CA ALA A 766 -19.91 -6.20 -25.46
C ALA A 766 -20.59 -7.57 -25.70
N LYS A 767 -20.51 -8.49 -24.72
CA LYS A 767 -21.22 -9.77 -24.69
C LYS A 767 -22.71 -9.65 -24.32
N GLY A 768 -23.18 -8.46 -23.96
CA GLY A 768 -24.57 -8.23 -23.56
C GLY A 768 -24.91 -8.71 -22.15
N ILE A 769 -23.93 -8.82 -21.25
CA ILE A 769 -24.16 -9.19 -19.84
C ILE A 769 -24.85 -8.03 -19.12
N LYS A 770 -26.14 -8.22 -18.77
CA LYS A 770 -27.02 -7.16 -18.23
C LYS A 770 -27.66 -7.50 -16.90
N THR A 771 -27.65 -8.76 -16.48
CA THR A 771 -28.30 -9.21 -15.24
C THR A 771 -27.28 -9.65 -14.19
N GLU A 772 -27.68 -9.61 -12.92
CA GLU A 772 -26.85 -10.05 -11.79
C GLU A 772 -26.37 -11.50 -11.95
N LYS A 773 -27.27 -12.39 -12.39
CA LYS A 773 -26.97 -13.81 -12.63
C LYS A 773 -25.90 -13.99 -13.72
N GLU A 774 -26.08 -13.33 -14.87
CA GLU A 774 -25.12 -13.41 -15.98
C GLU A 774 -23.75 -12.86 -15.57
N PHE A 775 -23.73 -11.77 -14.81
CA PHE A 775 -22.50 -11.19 -14.28
C PHE A 775 -21.77 -12.16 -13.33
N ALA A 776 -22.48 -12.73 -12.37
CA ALA A 776 -21.91 -13.71 -11.45
C ALA A 776 -21.40 -14.97 -12.16
N ASP A 777 -22.15 -15.49 -13.15
CA ASP A 777 -21.74 -16.64 -13.95
C ASP A 777 -20.47 -16.34 -14.78
N GLU A 778 -20.34 -15.15 -15.38
CA GLU A 778 -19.16 -14.80 -16.18
C GLU A 778 -17.92 -14.50 -15.31
N ILE A 779 -18.10 -13.92 -14.12
CA ILE A 779 -17.05 -13.80 -13.10
C ILE A 779 -16.57 -15.18 -12.67
N PHE A 780 -17.50 -16.08 -12.32
CA PHE A 780 -17.15 -17.44 -11.90
C PHE A 780 -16.45 -18.22 -13.01
N LYS A 781 -16.93 -18.13 -14.26
CA LYS A 781 -16.27 -18.72 -15.43
C LYS A 781 -14.85 -18.20 -15.63
N THR A 782 -14.63 -16.91 -15.37
CA THR A 782 -13.29 -16.34 -15.40
C THR A 782 -12.39 -16.97 -14.32
N LEU A 783 -12.85 -17.02 -13.07
CA LEU A 783 -12.09 -17.64 -11.98
C LEU A 783 -11.82 -19.12 -12.26
N GLN A 784 -12.82 -19.87 -12.73
CA GLN A 784 -12.70 -21.26 -13.15
C GLN A 784 -11.56 -21.45 -14.16
N LYS A 785 -11.51 -20.62 -15.21
CA LYS A 785 -10.42 -20.70 -16.20
C LYS A 785 -9.06 -20.43 -15.56
N LEU A 786 -8.94 -19.34 -14.79
CA LEU A 786 -7.68 -18.96 -14.14
C LEU A 786 -7.17 -20.07 -13.21
N PHE A 787 -8.02 -20.60 -12.33
CA PHE A 787 -7.60 -21.65 -11.40
C PHE A 787 -7.38 -23.01 -12.08
N ALA A 788 -8.03 -23.29 -13.21
CA ALA A 788 -7.70 -24.45 -14.03
C ALA A 788 -6.28 -24.34 -14.62
N ASP A 789 -5.93 -23.18 -15.18
CA ASP A 789 -4.60 -22.91 -15.76
C ASP A 789 -3.51 -22.97 -14.69
N VAL A 790 -3.76 -22.40 -13.51
CA VAL A 790 -2.82 -22.38 -12.38
C VAL A 790 -2.60 -23.79 -11.83
N SER A 791 -3.68 -24.54 -11.57
CA SER A 791 -3.55 -25.91 -11.07
C SER A 791 -2.77 -26.79 -12.04
N SER A 792 -3.03 -26.64 -13.35
CA SER A 792 -2.29 -27.36 -14.41
C SER A 792 -0.82 -26.96 -14.47
N THR A 793 -0.52 -25.68 -14.23
CA THR A 793 0.87 -25.17 -14.22
C THR A 793 1.63 -25.68 -13.01
N LEU A 794 1.04 -25.65 -11.82
CA LEU A 794 1.66 -26.21 -10.61
C LEU A 794 1.86 -27.73 -10.73
N GLN A 795 0.90 -28.43 -11.31
CA GLN A 795 1.01 -29.87 -11.57
C GLN A 795 2.18 -30.18 -12.50
N ARG A 796 2.33 -29.45 -13.62
CA ARG A 796 3.46 -29.64 -14.55
C ARG A 796 4.81 -29.25 -13.94
N GLY A 797 4.80 -28.26 -13.04
CA GLY A 797 5.99 -27.81 -12.33
C GLY A 797 6.40 -28.69 -11.14
N ASN A 798 5.63 -29.74 -10.81
CA ASN A 798 5.78 -30.53 -9.58
C ASN A 798 5.80 -29.67 -8.31
N SER A 799 5.08 -28.54 -8.32
CA SER A 799 5.01 -27.62 -7.19
C SER A 799 4.02 -28.13 -6.15
N ALA A 800 4.45 -28.27 -4.90
CA ALA A 800 3.57 -28.64 -3.80
C ALA A 800 2.70 -27.45 -3.34
N THR A 801 1.44 -27.73 -3.00
CA THR A 801 0.55 -26.79 -2.29
C THR A 801 0.60 -26.97 -0.77
N TYR A 802 1.66 -27.60 -0.27
CA TYR A 802 1.90 -27.86 1.14
C TYR A 802 3.38 -27.63 1.44
N VAL A 803 3.68 -27.36 2.71
CA VAL A 803 5.06 -27.27 3.19
C VAL A 803 5.65 -28.65 3.41
N GLU A 804 6.92 -28.85 3.04
CA GLU A 804 7.67 -30.07 3.35
C GLU A 804 8.54 -29.87 4.59
N PHE A 805 8.40 -30.77 5.56
CA PHE A 805 9.19 -30.82 6.79
C PHE A 805 10.23 -31.94 6.76
#